data_AF-A0A1V5FT44-F1
#
_entry.id   AF-A0A1V5FT44-F1
#
_cell.length_a   1.000
_cell.length_b   1.000
_cell.length_c   1.000
_cell.angle_alpha   90.00
_cell.angle_beta   90.00
_cell.angle_gamma   90.00
#
_symmetry.space_group_name_H-M   'P 1'
#
loop_
_entity.id
_entity.type
_entity.pdbx_description
1 polymer ?
#
loop_
_entity_poly.entity_id
_entity_poly.type
_entity_poly.pdbx_seq_one_letter_code
_entity_poly.pdbx_strand_id
1 'polypeptide(L)'
;MTTTSVIDVRPRALSGRAAIDAASRGWLIWAFCVFWLNVALAAPQTPGRAALGTNVPKLGTPEALWLVDSFPASGYWLTQCDGCTPPADAPSGIWNTGEQSQLLRDADGWVISFGNNPDRRFTHIAAVLFNGGSEFIPAGDWVVRYEGEATLDYDFSPLVQVVARAPGRDVLRVAPQAGTLLRIRLSDINPANHVRNLRLIAPGGRCGDDLLSYAFAADDCVAGDYQPFEAVLESQRFHPLFLREMQAYGTLRFMQFLGIADGYLNADRLDEPQQRIAWQDRSQIADAQWATGWQDGPPPYELVFELASVLDADIWMNLHFWADDAFVQALATFSRQHMPADRVLYLEWNNEVWNGAPPYGWAGQRVDQWAEQKWTTAAYPGVSSFTKRMNYVGMRTQQICDIWRSTWGTEAERIRCVMPGGPWNFPAEQALDCPLYVDSDAVSDCTSHIHAVAAAPYFGGYISDFRNAEGGAFEQLVGWTAQADGGLVSLFAELESGELVGGVNALDQARGVMQANRAVADRFGLPMIAYEGGQHLTPYSARGTSCNEWNNPPECTPYFAIQNLYMAANRDARMGDMYDDYLRTWTAEGGELFVHFAGLQRNSGQYGSWGAKEFAGQPDASAPKYLALRRWQAELDVIRVFANGFESNP
;
A
#
# COMPACT_ATOMS: atom_id res chain seq x y z
N MET A 1 50.93 -1.38 56.98
CA MET A 1 52.24 -1.28 56.29
C MET A 1 52.09 -0.15 55.28
N THR A 2 52.43 1.07 55.72
CA THR A 2 53.59 1.87 55.27
C THR A 2 53.36 2.48 53.88
N THR A 3 53.45 3.78 53.59
CA THR A 3 53.82 5.05 54.27
C THR A 3 53.71 6.09 53.14
N THR A 4 52.91 7.17 53.26
CA THR A 4 53.36 8.56 53.45
C THR A 4 54.70 8.97 52.79
N SER A 5 54.71 10.02 51.96
CA SER A 5 55.18 11.37 52.40
C SER A 5 55.08 12.44 51.30
N VAL A 6 54.32 13.53 51.47
CA VAL A 6 54.61 14.87 52.11
C VAL A 6 55.46 15.77 51.15
N ILE A 7 55.30 17.10 50.91
CA ILE A 7 55.15 18.35 51.72
C ILE A 7 54.76 19.48 50.71
N ASP A 8 53.69 20.28 50.90
CA ASP A 8 53.53 21.55 51.69
C ASP A 8 54.44 22.70 51.14
N VAL A 9 54.11 23.99 51.00
CA VAL A 9 53.37 24.95 51.84
C VAL A 9 52.96 26.19 51.01
N ARG A 10 51.84 26.80 51.43
CA ARG A 10 51.16 28.11 51.17
C ARG A 10 52.08 29.38 51.13
N PRO A 11 51.64 30.67 50.90
CA PRO A 11 50.28 31.23 51.09
C PRO A 11 49.76 32.40 50.19
N ARG A 12 48.44 32.59 50.34
CA ARG A 12 47.47 33.65 49.98
C ARG A 12 47.96 35.09 49.69
N ALA A 13 47.30 35.69 48.69
CA ALA A 13 46.72 37.04 48.78
C ALA A 13 45.32 37.06 48.11
N LEU A 14 44.40 37.82 48.68
CA LEU A 14 42.97 37.93 48.36
C LEU A 14 42.68 39.18 47.52
N SER A 15 41.93 39.00 46.43
CA SER A 15 40.88 39.88 45.88
C SER A 15 39.96 38.96 45.06
N GLY A 16 38.64 39.03 45.00
CA GLY A 16 37.66 39.98 45.49
C GLY A 16 36.54 40.09 44.46
N ARG A 17 35.61 39.10 44.42
CA ARG A 17 34.27 39.06 43.77
C ARG A 17 34.25 39.24 42.22
N ALA A 18 33.33 38.71 41.42
CA ALA A 18 32.24 37.74 41.49
C ALA A 18 31.76 37.56 40.01
N ALA A 19 30.89 36.57 39.78
CA ALA A 19 30.07 36.34 38.56
C ALA A 19 30.68 35.49 37.44
N ILE A 20 30.43 34.18 37.51
CA ILE A 20 30.21 33.27 36.36
C ILE A 20 29.25 32.19 36.87
N ASP A 21 28.12 31.84 36.27
CA ASP A 21 27.25 32.54 35.34
C ASP A 21 25.91 31.77 35.37
N ALA A 22 24.79 32.46 35.59
CA ALA A 22 23.45 31.87 35.53
C ALA A 22 22.99 31.63 34.07
N ALA A 23 23.82 32.00 33.09
CA ALA A 23 23.53 31.83 31.67
C ALA A 23 23.49 30.35 31.22
N SER A 24 24.31 29.44 31.75
CA SER A 24 24.38 28.07 31.20
C SER A 24 23.15 27.18 31.50
N ARG A 25 22.32 27.54 32.48
CA ARG A 25 21.04 26.86 32.76
C ARG A 25 19.83 27.52 32.07
N GLY A 26 19.96 28.78 31.66
CA GLY A 26 18.91 29.51 30.94
C GLY A 26 18.79 29.10 29.47
N TRP A 27 19.90 28.73 28.82
CA TRP A 27 19.92 28.38 27.40
C TRP A 27 19.32 27.00 27.08
N LEU A 28 19.44 26.02 27.99
CA LEU A 28 18.79 24.71 27.85
C LEU A 28 17.27 24.77 28.05
N ILE A 29 16.78 25.72 28.87
CA ILE A 29 15.36 25.93 29.11
C ILE A 29 14.75 26.80 28.00
N TRP A 30 15.48 27.78 27.47
CA TRP A 30 15.03 28.59 26.34
C TRP A 30 15.02 27.85 25.00
N ALA A 31 16.00 26.98 24.72
CA ALA A 31 15.98 26.13 23.52
C ALA A 31 14.80 25.13 23.55
N PHE A 32 14.44 24.63 24.75
CA PHE A 32 13.22 23.84 24.94
C PHE A 32 11.95 24.69 24.74
N CYS A 33 11.87 25.91 25.28
CA CYS A 33 10.67 26.74 25.13
C CYS A 33 10.43 27.26 23.70
N VAL A 34 11.47 27.53 22.91
CA VAL A 34 11.33 28.02 21.53
C VAL A 34 10.93 26.90 20.56
N PHE A 35 11.27 25.64 20.85
CA PHE A 35 10.77 24.49 20.10
C PHE A 35 9.26 24.29 20.33
N TRP A 36 8.77 24.53 21.55
CA TRP A 36 7.36 24.40 21.90
C TRP A 36 6.50 25.59 21.44
N LEU A 37 7.04 26.81 21.34
CA LEU A 37 6.25 27.98 20.95
C LEU A 37 5.83 27.98 19.47
N ASN A 38 6.56 27.29 18.59
CA ASN A 38 6.18 27.16 17.17
C ASN A 38 5.20 26.01 16.90
N VAL A 39 5.04 25.07 17.84
CA VAL A 39 4.06 23.97 17.73
C VAL A 39 2.66 24.42 18.17
N ALA A 40 2.56 25.50 18.95
CA ALA A 40 1.31 25.96 19.56
C ALA A 40 0.37 26.79 18.64
N LEU A 41 0.63 26.85 17.33
CA LEU A 41 -0.27 27.51 16.36
C LEU A 41 -0.90 26.54 15.35
N ALA A 42 -0.66 25.24 15.48
CA ALA A 42 -1.45 24.24 14.77
C ALA A 42 -2.84 24.12 15.44
N ALA A 43 -3.89 24.10 14.62
CA ALA A 43 -5.25 23.84 15.08
C ALA A 43 -5.29 22.58 15.97
N PRO A 44 -6.17 22.53 16.98
CA PRO A 44 -6.21 21.40 17.91
C PRO A 44 -6.42 20.11 17.13
N GLN A 45 -5.36 19.30 17.01
CA GLN A 45 -5.49 17.95 16.52
C GLN A 45 -6.34 17.18 17.52
N THR A 46 -7.41 16.55 17.03
CA THR A 46 -8.26 15.62 17.80
C THR A 46 -7.37 14.68 18.62
N PRO A 47 -7.55 14.59 19.95
CA PRO A 47 -6.72 13.72 20.78
C PRO A 47 -6.88 12.24 20.38
N GLY A 48 -5.77 11.57 20.06
CA GLY A 48 -5.64 10.12 20.25
C GLY A 48 -5.46 9.18 19.05
N ARG A 49 -4.91 9.57 17.89
CA ARG A 49 -4.68 8.59 16.79
C ARG A 49 -3.34 8.72 16.07
N ALA A 50 -2.69 7.57 15.84
CA ALA A 50 -1.36 7.48 15.21
C ALA A 50 -1.26 8.33 13.94
N ALA A 51 -0.20 9.13 13.82
CA ALA A 51 0.06 9.97 12.64
C ALA A 51 0.67 9.16 11.49
N LEU A 52 0.76 7.85 11.65
CA LEU A 52 1.32 6.91 10.71
C LEU A 52 0.20 6.08 10.06
N GLY A 53 0.13 6.13 8.74
CA GLY A 53 -0.72 5.27 7.93
C GLY A 53 0.08 4.41 6.96
N THR A 54 -0.62 3.55 6.22
CA THR A 54 0.01 2.79 5.12
C THR A 54 -0.97 2.40 4.02
N ASN A 55 -0.48 2.15 2.80
CA ASN A 55 -1.29 1.43 1.82
C ASN A 55 -1.42 -0.04 2.24
N VAL A 56 -2.67 -0.47 2.25
CA VAL A 56 -3.06 -1.85 2.44
C VAL A 56 -2.71 -2.63 1.17
N PRO A 57 -2.07 -3.82 1.26
CA PRO A 57 -1.61 -4.56 0.10
C PRO A 57 -2.74 -4.93 -0.86
N LYS A 58 -2.41 -5.33 -2.08
CA LYS A 58 -3.41 -5.91 -2.99
C LYS A 58 -4.00 -7.21 -2.40
N LEU A 59 -5.30 -7.43 -2.57
CA LEU A 59 -5.93 -8.68 -2.16
C LEU A 59 -5.37 -9.86 -2.98
N GLY A 60 -5.08 -10.97 -2.30
CA GLY A 60 -4.52 -12.17 -2.93
C GLY A 60 -3.00 -12.16 -3.08
N THR A 61 -2.30 -11.11 -2.61
CA THR A 61 -0.83 -11.15 -2.53
C THR A 61 -0.38 -12.16 -1.47
N PRO A 62 0.50 -13.12 -1.81
CA PRO A 62 0.82 -14.23 -0.91
C PRO A 62 1.58 -13.77 0.34
N GLU A 63 2.48 -12.80 0.18
CA GLU A 63 3.28 -12.25 1.27
C GLU A 63 2.46 -11.55 2.35
N ALA A 64 1.26 -11.06 2.00
CA ALA A 64 0.39 -10.41 2.96
C ALA A 64 -0.35 -11.41 3.85
N LEU A 65 -0.54 -12.65 3.38
CA LEU A 65 -1.30 -13.69 4.08
C LEU A 65 -2.63 -13.16 4.63
N TRP A 66 -3.44 -12.58 3.75
CA TRP A 66 -4.63 -11.82 4.11
C TRP A 66 -5.64 -12.57 4.98
N LEU A 67 -5.98 -13.78 4.57
CA LEU A 67 -7.17 -14.50 5.03
C LEU A 67 -6.78 -15.83 5.66
N VAL A 68 -7.56 -16.22 6.67
CA VAL A 68 -7.53 -17.59 7.18
C VAL A 68 -8.04 -18.56 6.11
N ASP A 69 -9.16 -18.23 5.46
CA ASP A 69 -9.62 -18.89 4.25
C ASP A 69 -9.11 -18.14 3.01
N SER A 70 -8.08 -18.69 2.37
CA SER A 70 -7.45 -18.07 1.21
C SER A 70 -8.24 -18.24 -0.09
N PHE A 71 -9.22 -19.16 -0.14
CA PHE A 71 -9.87 -19.52 -1.41
C PHE A 71 -10.59 -18.36 -2.12
N PRO A 72 -11.37 -17.51 -1.43
CA PRO A 72 -12.07 -16.41 -2.10
C PRO A 72 -11.12 -15.46 -2.84
N ALA A 73 -9.87 -15.30 -2.38
CA ALA A 73 -8.88 -14.44 -3.02
C ALA A 73 -8.17 -15.08 -4.23
N SER A 74 -8.66 -16.21 -4.75
CA SER A 74 -8.05 -16.94 -5.89
C SER A 74 -8.29 -16.30 -7.27
N GLY A 75 -9.03 -15.20 -7.35
CA GLY A 75 -9.44 -14.58 -8.61
C GLY A 75 -10.52 -15.40 -9.35
N TYR A 76 -10.75 -15.15 -10.63
CA TYR A 76 -11.81 -15.85 -11.37
C TYR A 76 -11.43 -17.28 -11.78
N TRP A 77 -12.44 -18.13 -12.01
CA TRP A 77 -12.27 -19.47 -12.57
C TRP A 77 -11.49 -19.45 -13.89
N LEU A 78 -10.36 -20.15 -13.93
CA LEU A 78 -9.65 -20.43 -15.18
C LEU A 78 -10.34 -21.59 -15.88
N THR A 79 -10.64 -21.44 -17.17
CA THR A 79 -11.06 -22.55 -18.03
C THR A 79 -9.82 -23.19 -18.63
N GLN A 80 -9.53 -24.45 -18.31
CA GLN A 80 -8.24 -25.07 -18.61
C GLN A 80 -8.37 -26.37 -19.43
N CYS A 81 -7.34 -26.65 -20.23
CA CYS A 81 -7.16 -27.97 -20.82
C CYS A 81 -5.71 -28.42 -20.71
N ASP A 82 -5.48 -29.48 -19.94
CA ASP A 82 -4.20 -30.15 -19.89
C ASP A 82 -4.17 -31.15 -21.07
N GLY A 83 -3.17 -31.05 -21.97
CA GLY A 83 -2.99 -31.99 -23.08
C GLY A 83 -3.81 -31.72 -24.36
N CYS A 84 -4.59 -30.64 -24.46
CA CYS A 84 -5.14 -30.19 -25.75
C CYS A 84 -4.03 -29.64 -26.66
N THR A 85 -4.18 -29.79 -27.98
CA THR A 85 -3.33 -29.12 -28.97
C THR A 85 -3.60 -27.61 -28.91
N PRO A 86 -2.65 -26.77 -28.47
CA PRO A 86 -2.84 -25.33 -28.49
C PRO A 86 -2.80 -24.79 -29.94
N PRO A 87 -3.23 -23.54 -30.19
CA PRO A 87 -2.84 -22.81 -31.41
C PRO A 87 -1.31 -22.88 -31.57
N ALA A 88 -0.80 -22.81 -32.80
CA ALA A 88 0.51 -23.31 -33.27
C ALA A 88 1.79 -22.96 -32.47
N ASP A 89 1.71 -22.19 -31.38
CA ASP A 89 2.82 -21.52 -30.70
C ASP A 89 2.90 -21.76 -29.17
N ALA A 90 2.15 -22.70 -28.57
CA ALA A 90 2.21 -22.94 -27.11
C ALA A 90 2.66 -24.38 -26.71
N PRO A 91 3.38 -24.55 -25.58
CA PRO A 91 3.66 -25.87 -25.01
C PRO A 91 2.36 -26.59 -24.58
N SER A 92 2.41 -27.92 -24.44
CA SER A 92 1.24 -28.80 -24.26
C SER A 92 0.21 -28.31 -23.24
N GLY A 93 -1.00 -27.97 -23.70
CA GLY A 93 -2.13 -27.50 -22.87
C GLY A 93 -2.47 -26.02 -23.05
N ILE A 94 -3.59 -25.58 -22.46
CA ILE A 94 -4.06 -24.19 -22.50
C ILE A 94 -4.32 -23.73 -21.05
N TRP A 95 -3.49 -22.80 -20.55
CA TRP A 95 -3.56 -22.27 -19.18
C TRP A 95 -4.85 -21.48 -18.89
N ASN A 96 -5.39 -20.80 -19.89
CA ASN A 96 -6.71 -20.20 -19.83
C ASN A 96 -7.29 -20.17 -21.24
N THR A 97 -8.40 -20.86 -21.47
CA THR A 97 -9.07 -20.90 -22.77
C THR A 97 -9.87 -19.63 -23.07
N GLY A 98 -10.14 -18.80 -22.05
CA GLY A 98 -10.97 -17.58 -22.21
C GLY A 98 -12.46 -17.88 -22.40
N GLU A 99 -12.89 -19.12 -22.13
CA GLU A 99 -14.25 -19.61 -22.36
C GLU A 99 -15.14 -19.55 -21.10
N GLN A 100 -14.78 -18.71 -20.13
CA GLN A 100 -15.49 -18.55 -18.84
C GLN A 100 -16.99 -18.27 -19.02
N SER A 101 -17.37 -17.57 -20.09
CA SER A 101 -18.78 -17.26 -20.40
C SER A 101 -19.64 -18.50 -20.68
N GLN A 102 -19.03 -19.66 -20.93
CA GLN A 102 -19.73 -20.93 -21.13
C GLN A 102 -20.06 -21.66 -19.83
N LEU A 103 -19.47 -21.25 -18.70
CA LEU A 103 -19.72 -21.86 -17.39
C LEU A 103 -21.13 -21.52 -16.90
N LEU A 104 -21.93 -22.55 -16.60
CA LEU A 104 -23.18 -22.38 -15.86
C LEU A 104 -22.83 -22.27 -14.38
N ARG A 105 -23.20 -21.13 -13.77
CA ARG A 105 -22.90 -20.81 -12.38
C ARG A 105 -24.17 -20.55 -11.59
N ASP A 106 -24.13 -20.79 -10.28
CA ASP A 106 -25.18 -20.31 -9.38
C ASP A 106 -25.04 -18.81 -9.08
N ALA A 107 -25.89 -18.29 -8.21
CA ALA A 107 -25.94 -16.88 -7.87
C ALA A 107 -24.65 -16.38 -7.18
N ASP A 108 -23.94 -17.26 -6.47
CA ASP A 108 -22.69 -16.93 -5.78
C ASP A 108 -21.48 -17.19 -6.70
N GLY A 109 -21.67 -17.69 -7.92
CA GLY A 109 -20.59 -17.92 -8.88
C GLY A 109 -19.93 -19.30 -8.81
N TRP A 110 -20.49 -20.24 -8.04
CA TRP A 110 -20.03 -21.63 -8.05
C TRP A 110 -20.44 -22.32 -9.35
N VAL A 111 -19.54 -23.10 -9.94
CA VAL A 111 -19.78 -23.75 -11.24
C VAL A 111 -20.68 -24.96 -11.07
N ILE A 112 -21.87 -24.91 -11.67
CA ILE A 112 -22.84 -25.99 -11.73
C ILE A 112 -22.43 -27.01 -12.80
N SER A 113 -22.01 -26.54 -13.98
CA SER A 113 -21.53 -27.38 -15.08
C SER A 113 -20.77 -26.57 -16.13
N PHE A 114 -20.10 -27.27 -17.03
CA PHE A 114 -19.30 -26.67 -18.12
C PHE A 114 -20.13 -26.29 -19.36
N GLY A 115 -21.47 -26.24 -19.25
CA GLY A 115 -22.37 -26.03 -20.38
C GLY A 115 -22.34 -27.16 -21.42
N ASN A 116 -23.13 -27.00 -22.48
CA ASN A 116 -23.34 -28.01 -23.53
C ASN A 116 -22.73 -27.63 -24.89
N ASN A 117 -21.74 -26.74 -24.92
CA ASN A 117 -21.07 -26.36 -26.17
C ASN A 117 -20.16 -27.51 -26.64
N PRO A 118 -20.43 -28.14 -27.80
CA PRO A 118 -19.58 -29.22 -28.31
C PRO A 118 -18.19 -28.76 -28.75
N ASP A 119 -18.03 -27.46 -29.06
CA ASP A 119 -16.77 -26.86 -29.52
C ASP A 119 -15.90 -26.34 -28.36
N ARG A 120 -16.33 -26.57 -27.11
CA ARG A 120 -15.60 -26.17 -25.91
C ARG A 120 -14.20 -26.79 -25.89
N ARG A 121 -13.18 -25.99 -25.60
CA ARG A 121 -11.79 -26.46 -25.56
C ARG A 121 -11.32 -26.86 -24.17
N PHE A 122 -11.94 -26.34 -23.11
CA PHE A 122 -11.59 -26.71 -21.74
C PHE A 122 -12.20 -28.04 -21.30
N THR A 123 -11.44 -28.78 -20.49
CA THR A 123 -11.83 -30.07 -19.90
C THR A 123 -12.11 -29.97 -18.40
N HIS A 124 -11.65 -28.89 -17.78
CA HIS A 124 -11.79 -28.62 -16.35
C HIS A 124 -11.71 -27.12 -16.08
N ILE A 125 -12.02 -26.74 -14.84
CA ILE A 125 -11.75 -25.40 -14.33
C ILE A 125 -10.67 -25.46 -13.25
N ALA A 126 -10.04 -24.33 -12.99
CA ALA A 126 -9.06 -24.22 -11.91
C ALA A 126 -9.18 -22.88 -11.18
N ALA A 127 -8.92 -22.93 -9.87
CA ALA A 127 -8.58 -21.78 -9.05
C ALA A 127 -7.07 -21.79 -8.80
N VAL A 128 -6.44 -20.61 -8.84
CA VAL A 128 -4.99 -20.45 -8.67
C VAL A 128 -4.72 -19.55 -7.48
N LEU A 129 -3.85 -19.99 -6.58
CA LEU A 129 -3.46 -19.26 -5.38
C LEU A 129 -1.94 -19.18 -5.29
N PHE A 130 -1.46 -18.19 -4.53
CA PHE A 130 -0.05 -18.04 -4.19
C PHE A 130 0.91 -17.86 -5.36
N ASN A 131 0.42 -17.33 -6.48
CA ASN A 131 1.15 -17.28 -7.74
C ASN A 131 2.49 -16.54 -7.62
N GLY A 132 3.60 -17.28 -7.77
CA GLY A 132 4.95 -16.74 -7.74
C GLY A 132 5.38 -16.20 -6.37
N GLY A 133 4.70 -16.59 -5.29
CA GLY A 133 4.95 -16.08 -3.94
C GLY A 133 4.65 -17.09 -2.82
N SER A 134 4.54 -18.38 -3.13
CA SER A 134 4.20 -19.39 -2.12
C SER A 134 5.27 -19.57 -1.02
N GLU A 135 6.48 -19.05 -1.20
CA GLU A 135 7.52 -19.03 -0.18
C GLU A 135 7.14 -18.23 1.07
N PHE A 136 6.15 -17.33 0.97
CA PHE A 136 5.73 -16.47 2.07
C PHE A 136 4.54 -17.00 2.88
N ILE A 137 3.93 -18.12 2.46
CA ILE A 137 2.84 -18.74 3.22
C ILE A 137 3.36 -19.75 4.25
N PRO A 138 2.62 -20.02 5.34
CA PRO A 138 3.06 -20.97 6.34
C PRO A 138 3.11 -22.41 5.80
N ALA A 139 4.22 -23.09 6.09
CA ALA A 139 4.33 -24.53 5.90
C ALA A 139 3.39 -25.28 6.83
N GLY A 140 2.94 -26.47 6.44
CA GLY A 140 2.14 -27.34 7.31
C GLY A 140 0.93 -27.94 6.62
N ASP A 141 -0.03 -28.40 7.42
CA ASP A 141 -1.28 -28.98 6.95
C ASP A 141 -2.33 -27.88 6.72
N TRP A 142 -2.61 -27.63 5.46
CA TRP A 142 -3.73 -26.82 5.01
C TRP A 142 -4.95 -27.70 4.84
N VAL A 143 -6.13 -27.19 5.23
CA VAL A 143 -7.38 -27.94 5.12
C VAL A 143 -8.21 -27.38 3.98
N VAL A 144 -8.66 -28.26 3.09
CA VAL A 144 -9.67 -27.92 2.08
C VAL A 144 -11.02 -28.42 2.58
N ARG A 145 -12.01 -27.53 2.65
CA ARG A 145 -13.41 -27.88 2.93
C ARG A 145 -14.26 -27.56 1.74
N TYR A 146 -15.25 -28.38 1.43
CA TYR A 146 -16.21 -28.12 0.37
C TYR A 146 -17.48 -28.92 0.59
N GLU A 147 -18.57 -28.47 -0.01
CA GLU A 147 -19.79 -29.24 -0.18
C GLU A 147 -19.92 -29.65 -1.65
N GLY A 148 -20.71 -30.68 -1.93
CA GLY A 148 -20.98 -31.14 -3.29
C GLY A 148 -20.03 -32.24 -3.78
N GLU A 149 -20.15 -32.57 -5.06
CA GLU A 149 -19.46 -33.68 -5.70
C GLU A 149 -18.77 -33.22 -6.99
N ALA A 150 -17.45 -33.35 -7.01
CA ALA A 150 -16.60 -33.23 -8.18
C ALA A 150 -15.28 -33.98 -7.92
N THR A 151 -14.49 -34.17 -8.97
CA THR A 151 -13.09 -34.55 -8.83
C THR A 151 -12.26 -33.31 -8.52
N LEU A 152 -11.58 -33.30 -7.37
CA LEU A 152 -10.63 -32.25 -6.98
C LEU A 152 -9.19 -32.77 -7.06
N ASP A 153 -8.34 -32.02 -7.77
CA ASP A 153 -6.91 -32.28 -7.86
C ASP A 153 -6.10 -31.04 -7.47
N TYR A 154 -4.92 -31.28 -6.92
CA TYR A 154 -4.03 -30.26 -6.38
C TYR A 154 -2.65 -30.44 -7.01
N ASP A 155 -2.16 -29.42 -7.72
CA ASP A 155 -0.94 -29.53 -8.52
C ASP A 155 0.20 -28.65 -8.01
N PHE A 156 1.38 -28.84 -8.65
CA PHE A 156 2.68 -28.21 -8.39
C PHE A 156 3.53 -28.82 -7.27
N SER A 157 3.56 -30.17 -7.17
CA SER A 157 4.58 -30.90 -6.39
C SER A 157 6.00 -30.46 -6.80
N PRO A 158 6.91 -30.15 -5.85
CA PRO A 158 6.87 -30.53 -4.43
C PRO A 158 6.15 -29.57 -3.48
N LEU A 159 5.49 -28.49 -3.96
CA LEU A 159 4.77 -27.55 -3.10
C LEU A 159 3.69 -28.24 -2.27
N VAL A 160 2.90 -29.11 -2.90
CA VAL A 160 1.70 -29.69 -2.29
C VAL A 160 1.72 -31.21 -2.37
N GLN A 161 1.35 -31.84 -1.25
CA GLN A 161 1.08 -33.27 -1.16
C GLN A 161 -0.27 -33.48 -0.48
N VAL A 162 -1.17 -34.22 -1.12
CA VAL A 162 -2.41 -34.65 -0.47
C VAL A 162 -2.08 -35.73 0.56
N VAL A 163 -2.38 -35.46 1.83
CA VAL A 163 -2.11 -36.41 2.93
C VAL A 163 -3.35 -37.15 3.40
N ALA A 164 -4.54 -36.58 3.21
CA ALA A 164 -5.80 -37.24 3.50
C ALA A 164 -6.90 -36.73 2.56
N ARG A 165 -7.83 -37.62 2.19
CA ARG A 165 -9.07 -37.30 1.49
C ARG A 165 -10.27 -37.90 2.22
N ALA A 166 -11.32 -37.12 2.37
CA ALA A 166 -12.62 -37.53 2.88
C ALA A 166 -13.72 -36.74 2.16
N PRO A 167 -14.98 -37.23 2.10
CA PRO A 167 -16.07 -36.47 1.51
C PRO A 167 -16.16 -35.05 2.11
N GLY A 168 -16.01 -34.03 1.26
CA GLY A 168 -16.08 -32.61 1.64
C GLY A 168 -14.88 -32.09 2.45
N ARG A 169 -13.80 -32.88 2.60
CA ARG A 169 -12.61 -32.48 3.35
C ARG A 169 -11.34 -33.17 2.89
N ASP A 170 -10.38 -32.39 2.40
CA ASP A 170 -9.03 -32.86 2.12
C ASP A 170 -8.01 -32.15 3.02
N VAL A 171 -6.84 -32.79 3.21
CA VAL A 171 -5.71 -32.18 3.92
C VAL A 171 -4.50 -32.18 2.98
N LEU A 172 -3.90 -31.01 2.83
CA LEU A 172 -2.77 -30.72 1.96
C LEU A 172 -1.56 -30.37 2.81
N ARG A 173 -0.51 -31.19 2.74
CA ARG A 173 0.80 -30.82 3.26
C ARG A 173 1.44 -29.84 2.28
N VAL A 174 1.61 -28.60 2.71
CA VAL A 174 2.23 -27.53 1.92
C VAL A 174 3.66 -27.29 2.40
N ALA A 175 4.59 -27.28 1.45
CA ALA A 175 6.01 -26.97 1.63
C ALA A 175 6.35 -25.70 0.81
N PRO A 176 6.40 -24.52 1.44
CA PRO A 176 6.62 -23.23 0.79
C PRO A 176 7.85 -23.24 -0.13
N GLN A 177 7.68 -22.71 -1.34
CA GLN A 177 8.73 -22.70 -2.35
C GLN A 177 8.68 -21.42 -3.18
N ALA A 178 9.86 -20.88 -3.50
CA ALA A 178 9.95 -19.68 -4.32
C ALA A 178 9.44 -19.93 -5.75
N GLY A 179 8.68 -18.98 -6.29
CA GLY A 179 8.30 -18.96 -7.72
C GLY A 179 7.32 -20.06 -8.15
N THR A 180 6.59 -20.67 -7.21
CA THR A 180 5.51 -21.64 -7.52
C THR A 180 4.13 -21.09 -7.15
N LEU A 181 3.09 -21.88 -7.38
CA LEU A 181 1.68 -21.56 -7.12
C LEU A 181 0.93 -22.81 -6.68
N LEU A 182 -0.21 -22.65 -5.99
CA LEU A 182 -1.15 -23.74 -5.73
C LEU A 182 -2.27 -23.68 -6.77
N ARG A 183 -2.52 -24.80 -7.46
CA ARG A 183 -3.67 -24.96 -8.35
C ARG A 183 -4.66 -25.95 -7.73
N ILE A 184 -5.92 -25.53 -7.61
CA ILE A 184 -7.05 -26.40 -7.26
C ILE A 184 -7.86 -26.61 -8.53
N ARG A 185 -7.78 -27.82 -9.09
CA ARG A 185 -8.47 -28.21 -10.33
C ARG A 185 -9.77 -28.93 -9.99
N LEU A 186 -10.86 -28.57 -10.66
CA LEU A 186 -12.16 -29.23 -10.55
C LEU A 186 -12.58 -29.82 -11.91
N SER A 187 -12.87 -31.12 -11.94
CA SER A 187 -13.49 -31.83 -13.08
C SER A 187 -14.68 -32.68 -12.61
N ASP A 188 -15.44 -33.24 -13.56
CA ASP A 188 -16.53 -34.18 -13.28
C ASP A 188 -17.56 -33.67 -12.24
N ILE A 189 -17.90 -32.37 -12.31
CA ILE A 189 -18.85 -31.73 -11.40
C ILE A 189 -20.23 -32.37 -11.56
N ASN A 190 -20.84 -32.82 -10.46
CA ASN A 190 -22.22 -33.28 -10.45
C ASN A 190 -23.17 -32.08 -10.48
N PRO A 191 -23.93 -31.82 -11.56
CA PRO A 191 -24.77 -30.62 -11.64
C PRO A 191 -25.95 -30.61 -10.67
N ALA A 192 -26.34 -31.77 -10.14
CA ALA A 192 -27.41 -31.88 -9.14
C ALA A 192 -26.92 -31.64 -7.70
N ASN A 193 -25.60 -31.68 -7.48
CA ASN A 193 -24.93 -31.46 -6.21
C ASN A 193 -23.55 -30.84 -6.46
N HIS A 194 -23.52 -29.68 -7.12
CA HIS A 194 -22.28 -29.06 -7.56
C HIS A 194 -21.45 -28.58 -6.37
N VAL A 195 -20.14 -28.42 -6.59
CA VAL A 195 -19.22 -27.97 -5.56
C VAL A 195 -19.51 -26.54 -5.16
N ARG A 196 -19.62 -26.31 -3.85
CA ARG A 196 -19.86 -24.99 -3.24
C ARG A 196 -19.16 -24.89 -1.88
N ASN A 197 -19.05 -23.67 -1.35
CA ASN A 197 -18.38 -23.41 -0.07
C ASN A 197 -16.97 -24.01 -0.02
N LEU A 198 -16.24 -23.98 -1.14
CA LEU A 198 -14.84 -24.42 -1.18
C LEU A 198 -14.00 -23.42 -0.36
N ARG A 199 -13.28 -23.92 0.64
CA ARG A 199 -12.41 -23.17 1.54
C ARG A 199 -11.00 -23.73 1.46
N LEU A 200 -9.99 -22.87 1.52
CA LEU A 200 -8.59 -23.26 1.68
C LEU A 200 -8.05 -22.62 2.96
N ILE A 201 -7.99 -23.41 4.02
CA ILE A 201 -7.78 -22.95 5.38
C ILE A 201 -6.31 -23.10 5.75
N ALA A 202 -5.69 -21.99 6.18
CA ALA A 202 -4.30 -21.95 6.65
C ALA A 202 -4.08 -22.87 7.88
N PRO A 203 -2.85 -23.36 8.10
CA PRO A 203 -2.49 -24.10 9.30
C PRO A 203 -2.56 -23.20 10.54
N GLY A 204 -2.80 -23.81 11.70
CA GLY A 204 -2.81 -23.14 12.98
C GLY A 204 -4.19 -22.67 13.45
N GLY A 205 -4.18 -21.68 14.33
CA GLY A 205 -5.34 -21.18 15.04
C GLY A 205 -5.00 -19.91 15.84
N ARG A 206 -5.89 -19.57 16.78
CA ARG A 206 -5.69 -18.48 17.74
C ARG A 206 -5.80 -19.01 19.18
N CYS A 207 -5.22 -18.29 20.13
CA CYS A 207 -5.48 -18.52 21.55
C CYS A 207 -6.64 -17.64 22.01
N GLY A 208 -7.69 -18.26 22.56
CA GLY A 208 -8.86 -17.56 23.07
C GLY A 208 -9.60 -16.78 21.99
N ASP A 209 -10.08 -15.59 22.36
CA ASP A 209 -10.87 -14.71 21.50
C ASP A 209 -10.03 -13.56 20.88
N ASP A 210 -8.70 -13.59 21.07
CA ASP A 210 -7.80 -12.57 20.51
C ASP A 210 -7.57 -12.80 19.01
N LEU A 211 -8.14 -11.91 18.18
CA LEU A 211 -8.01 -11.96 16.72
C LEU A 211 -6.57 -11.78 16.22
N LEU A 212 -5.68 -11.21 17.04
CA LEU A 212 -4.28 -10.95 16.72
C LEU A 212 -3.36 -12.12 17.10
N SER A 213 -3.86 -13.03 17.94
CA SER A 213 -3.13 -14.21 18.38
C SER A 213 -2.99 -15.22 17.25
N TYR A 214 -1.77 -15.69 17.02
CA TYR A 214 -1.49 -16.85 16.16
C TYR A 214 -0.83 -17.92 16.99
N ALA A 215 -1.39 -19.12 16.91
CA ALA A 215 -0.80 -20.34 17.44
C ALA A 215 -0.68 -21.32 16.28
N PHE A 216 0.51 -21.88 16.09
CA PHE A 216 0.70 -22.94 15.09
C PHE A 216 0.10 -24.26 15.58
N ALA A 217 0.16 -24.50 16.89
CA ALA A 217 -0.41 -25.67 17.55
C ALA A 217 -0.96 -25.34 18.93
N ALA A 218 -1.67 -26.31 19.54
CA ALA A 218 -2.28 -26.13 20.85
C ALA A 218 -1.28 -25.83 21.98
N ASP A 219 -0.04 -26.29 21.85
CA ASP A 219 1.04 -26.06 22.83
C ASP A 219 1.53 -24.60 22.85
N ASP A 220 1.21 -23.80 21.82
CA ASP A 220 1.50 -22.36 21.80
C ASP A 220 0.51 -21.56 22.67
N CYS A 221 -0.58 -22.19 23.13
CA CYS A 221 -1.60 -21.58 23.95
C CYS A 221 -1.63 -22.15 25.38
N VAL A 222 -2.33 -21.45 26.27
CA VAL A 222 -2.73 -22.04 27.55
C VAL A 222 -3.64 -23.25 27.29
N ALA A 223 -3.50 -24.30 28.11
CA ALA A 223 -4.25 -25.53 27.95
C ALA A 223 -5.77 -25.29 27.87
N GLY A 224 -6.39 -25.76 26.79
CA GLY A 224 -7.82 -25.60 26.51
C GLY A 224 -8.22 -24.31 25.78
N ASP A 225 -7.27 -23.42 25.51
CA ASP A 225 -7.53 -22.09 24.92
C ASP A 225 -7.31 -22.05 23.40
N TYR A 226 -6.64 -23.05 22.83
CA TYR A 226 -6.37 -23.11 21.39
C TYR A 226 -7.66 -23.38 20.58
N GLN A 227 -7.94 -22.49 19.65
CA GLN A 227 -9.02 -22.62 18.68
C GLN A 227 -8.41 -22.74 17.27
N PRO A 228 -8.46 -23.93 16.61
CA PRO A 228 -7.92 -24.08 15.28
C PRO A 228 -8.74 -23.28 14.27
N PHE A 229 -8.10 -22.78 13.22
CA PHE A 229 -8.75 -21.96 12.21
C PHE A 229 -9.98 -22.62 11.57
N GLU A 230 -9.94 -23.93 11.32
CA GLU A 230 -11.08 -24.69 10.80
C GLU A 230 -12.34 -24.56 11.69
N ALA A 231 -12.19 -24.32 13.00
CA ALA A 231 -13.30 -24.16 13.94
C ALA A 231 -13.80 -22.72 14.10
N VAL A 232 -13.02 -21.72 13.68
CA VAL A 232 -13.31 -20.29 13.92
C VAL A 232 -13.50 -19.47 12.66
N LEU A 233 -13.58 -20.08 11.47
CA LEU A 233 -13.68 -19.39 10.17
C LEU A 233 -14.73 -18.27 10.13
N GLU A 234 -15.90 -18.51 10.72
CA GLU A 234 -17.00 -17.53 10.74
C GLU A 234 -16.71 -16.30 11.61
N SER A 235 -15.77 -16.41 12.55
CA SER A 235 -15.39 -15.36 13.50
C SER A 235 -13.96 -14.83 13.31
N GLN A 236 -13.20 -15.39 12.36
CA GLN A 236 -11.81 -15.03 12.07
C GLN A 236 -11.59 -15.05 10.56
N ARG A 237 -11.90 -13.94 9.90
CA ARG A 237 -11.67 -13.79 8.45
C ARG A 237 -10.21 -13.54 8.13
N PHE A 238 -9.63 -12.52 8.75
CA PHE A 238 -8.26 -12.09 8.50
C PHE A 238 -7.26 -12.96 9.25
N HIS A 239 -6.12 -13.24 8.63
CA HIS A 239 -5.06 -13.99 9.29
C HIS A 239 -4.45 -13.15 10.43
N PRO A 240 -4.19 -13.71 11.63
CA PRO A 240 -3.66 -12.95 12.75
C PRO A 240 -2.26 -12.34 12.50
N LEU A 241 -1.42 -12.98 11.66
CA LEU A 241 -0.14 -12.39 11.24
C LEU A 241 -0.35 -11.11 10.44
N PHE A 242 -1.28 -11.09 9.48
CA PHE A 242 -1.63 -9.90 8.72
C PHE A 242 -2.14 -8.78 9.63
N LEU A 243 -3.07 -9.12 10.53
CA LEU A 243 -3.64 -8.14 11.46
C LEU A 243 -2.57 -7.51 12.35
N ARG A 244 -1.60 -8.30 12.85
CA ARG A 244 -0.49 -7.77 13.65
C ARG A 244 0.40 -6.79 12.90
N GLU A 245 0.65 -7.02 11.61
CA GLU A 245 1.40 -6.05 10.81
C GLU A 245 0.61 -4.75 10.60
N MET A 246 -0.68 -4.87 10.28
CA MET A 246 -1.53 -3.71 10.00
C MET A 246 -1.91 -2.91 11.26
N GLN A 247 -1.92 -3.52 12.45
CA GLN A 247 -2.20 -2.83 13.72
C GLN A 247 -1.18 -1.72 14.04
N ALA A 248 -0.01 -1.72 13.39
CA ALA A 248 0.99 -0.67 13.56
C ALA A 248 0.55 0.70 12.99
N TYR A 249 -0.52 0.75 12.20
CA TYR A 249 -0.93 1.92 11.42
C TYR A 249 -2.30 2.43 11.88
N GLY A 250 -2.42 3.73 12.13
CA GLY A 250 -3.67 4.38 12.53
C GLY A 250 -4.61 4.67 11.37
N THR A 251 -4.08 4.76 10.15
CA THR A 251 -4.85 4.99 8.91
C THR A 251 -4.48 3.94 7.87
N LEU A 252 -5.48 3.29 7.30
CA LEU A 252 -5.33 2.28 6.26
C LEU A 252 -5.80 2.84 4.92
N ARG A 253 -4.89 2.95 3.94
CA ARG A 253 -5.18 3.44 2.59
C ARG A 253 -5.42 2.27 1.63
N PHE A 254 -6.58 2.23 0.98
CA PHE A 254 -7.05 1.06 0.24
C PHE A 254 -6.76 1.12 -1.27
N MET A 255 -5.75 1.88 -1.69
CA MET A 255 -5.41 2.06 -3.11
C MET A 255 -5.06 0.73 -3.81
N GLN A 256 -4.10 -0.04 -3.29
CA GLN A 256 -3.70 -1.31 -3.90
C GLN A 256 -4.79 -2.36 -3.71
N PHE A 257 -5.39 -2.42 -2.51
CA PHE A 257 -6.49 -3.33 -2.21
C PHE A 257 -7.62 -3.21 -3.23
N LEU A 258 -8.16 -2.00 -3.46
CA LEU A 258 -9.27 -1.78 -4.39
C LEU A 258 -8.87 -1.82 -5.87
N GLY A 259 -7.61 -2.14 -6.17
CA GLY A 259 -7.08 -2.24 -7.52
C GLY A 259 -7.19 -0.94 -8.32
N ILE A 260 -7.01 0.21 -7.67
CA ILE A 260 -7.13 1.54 -8.28
C ILE A 260 -6.15 1.73 -9.45
N ALA A 261 -5.01 1.06 -9.39
CA ALA A 261 -3.96 1.09 -10.41
C ALA A 261 -3.72 -0.27 -11.10
N ASP A 262 -4.48 -1.32 -10.75
CA ASP A 262 -4.30 -2.68 -11.28
C ASP A 262 -4.73 -2.83 -12.75
N GLY A 263 -5.42 -1.82 -13.26
CA GLY A 263 -6.35 -1.95 -14.36
C GLY A 263 -5.78 -1.97 -15.78
N TYR A 264 -4.49 -2.10 -16.07
CA TYR A 264 -4.10 -2.00 -17.48
C TYR A 264 -2.82 -2.74 -17.86
N LEU A 265 -3.00 -3.78 -18.68
CA LEU A 265 -1.99 -4.27 -19.62
C LEU A 265 -2.28 -3.77 -21.04
N ASN A 266 -3.43 -3.13 -21.29
CA ASN A 266 -3.80 -2.65 -22.62
C ASN A 266 -4.37 -1.22 -22.53
N ALA A 267 -3.57 -0.24 -22.93
CA ALA A 267 -4.05 1.13 -23.20
C ALA A 267 -5.26 1.13 -24.17
N ASP A 268 -5.38 0.08 -25.00
CA ASP A 268 -6.43 -0.12 -25.98
C ASP A 268 -7.84 -0.31 -25.39
N ARG A 269 -7.97 -0.61 -24.08
CA ARG A 269 -9.26 -0.86 -23.42
C ARG A 269 -9.83 0.35 -22.67
N LEU A 270 -9.15 1.50 -22.70
CA LEU A 270 -9.62 2.71 -22.03
C LEU A 270 -10.96 3.20 -22.58
N ASP A 271 -11.31 2.88 -23.83
CA ASP A 271 -12.58 3.27 -24.47
C ASP A 271 -13.75 2.29 -24.24
N GLU A 272 -13.54 1.19 -23.52
CA GLU A 272 -14.57 0.16 -23.38
C GLU A 272 -15.58 0.48 -22.26
N PRO A 273 -16.91 0.52 -22.55
CA PRO A 273 -17.95 0.73 -21.54
C PRO A 273 -17.94 -0.28 -20.39
N GLN A 274 -17.36 -1.47 -20.61
CA GLN A 274 -17.22 -2.53 -19.61
C GLN A 274 -16.32 -2.14 -18.42
N GLN A 275 -15.57 -1.05 -18.54
CA GLN A 275 -14.75 -0.54 -17.43
C GLN A 275 -15.57 0.18 -16.35
N ARG A 276 -16.83 0.53 -16.64
CA ARG A 276 -17.79 1.03 -15.66
C ARG A 276 -18.51 -0.13 -15.02
N ILE A 277 -18.33 -0.28 -13.71
CA ILE A 277 -18.99 -1.30 -12.91
C ILE A 277 -20.11 -0.63 -12.14
N ALA A 278 -21.33 -1.11 -12.30
CA ALA A 278 -22.45 -0.64 -11.51
C ALA A 278 -22.32 -1.18 -10.07
N TRP A 279 -22.86 -0.44 -9.09
CA TRP A 279 -22.72 -0.79 -7.68
C TRP A 279 -23.19 -2.22 -7.36
N GLN A 280 -24.26 -2.68 -7.99
CA GLN A 280 -24.81 -4.02 -7.77
C GLN A 280 -23.98 -5.15 -8.40
N ASP A 281 -23.09 -4.83 -9.35
CA ASP A 281 -22.27 -5.80 -10.08
C ASP A 281 -20.86 -5.95 -9.46
N ARG A 282 -20.59 -5.30 -8.33
CA ARG A 282 -19.34 -5.46 -7.58
C ARG A 282 -19.23 -6.85 -6.95
N SER A 283 -18.02 -7.25 -6.60
CA SER A 283 -17.83 -8.46 -5.80
C SER A 283 -18.41 -8.30 -4.38
N GLN A 284 -19.00 -9.38 -3.87
CA GLN A 284 -19.63 -9.48 -2.56
C GLN A 284 -18.98 -10.60 -1.73
N ILE A 285 -19.12 -10.54 -0.41
CA ILE A 285 -18.55 -11.54 0.51
C ILE A 285 -19.06 -12.96 0.22
N ALA A 286 -20.30 -13.09 -0.25
CA ALA A 286 -20.93 -14.37 -0.55
C ALA A 286 -20.40 -15.02 -1.84
N ASP A 287 -19.75 -14.26 -2.73
CA ASP A 287 -19.23 -14.80 -3.98
C ASP A 287 -18.21 -15.92 -3.71
N ALA A 288 -18.27 -16.95 -4.55
CA ALA A 288 -17.36 -18.09 -4.54
C ALA A 288 -15.90 -17.66 -4.62
N GLN A 289 -15.64 -16.63 -5.44
CA GLN A 289 -14.35 -16.01 -5.61
C GLN A 289 -14.54 -14.50 -5.70
N TRP A 290 -13.68 -13.77 -5.01
CA TRP A 290 -13.66 -12.32 -5.03
C TRP A 290 -12.83 -11.83 -6.19
N ALA A 291 -13.30 -10.73 -6.78
CA ALA A 291 -12.45 -9.97 -7.66
C ALA A 291 -11.27 -9.40 -6.86
N THR A 292 -10.07 -9.44 -7.44
CA THR A 292 -8.83 -9.00 -6.79
C THR A 292 -8.34 -7.64 -7.34
N GLY A 293 -9.18 -6.94 -8.11
CA GLY A 293 -8.89 -5.63 -8.68
C GLY A 293 -9.95 -5.20 -9.68
N TRP A 294 -10.03 -3.89 -9.98
CA TRP A 294 -11.21 -3.27 -10.61
C TRP A 294 -11.71 -3.94 -11.89
N GLN A 295 -10.86 -4.44 -12.79
CA GLN A 295 -11.28 -5.00 -14.09
C GLN A 295 -12.31 -6.14 -13.96
N ASP A 296 -12.16 -6.98 -12.94
CA ASP A 296 -13.02 -8.14 -12.70
C ASP A 296 -14.19 -7.80 -11.73
N GLY A 297 -14.23 -6.55 -11.25
CA GLY A 297 -14.99 -6.13 -10.07
C GLY A 297 -14.06 -5.52 -9.01
N PRO A 298 -14.40 -4.42 -8.31
CA PRO A 298 -13.67 -4.10 -7.09
C PRO A 298 -13.83 -5.25 -6.08
N PRO A 299 -12.80 -5.54 -5.27
CA PRO A 299 -12.96 -6.46 -4.14
C PRO A 299 -14.10 -6.02 -3.23
N PRO A 300 -14.66 -6.92 -2.40
CA PRO A 300 -15.78 -6.59 -1.52
C PRO A 300 -15.45 -5.41 -0.61
N TYR A 301 -16.22 -4.33 -0.73
CA TYR A 301 -16.06 -3.13 0.09
C TYR A 301 -16.36 -3.41 1.57
N GLU A 302 -17.12 -4.46 1.88
CA GLU A 302 -17.32 -4.98 3.23
C GLU A 302 -15.99 -5.17 3.97
N LEU A 303 -14.95 -5.67 3.28
CA LEU A 303 -13.64 -5.96 3.87
C LEU A 303 -12.90 -4.69 4.30
N VAL A 304 -13.14 -3.57 3.61
CA VAL A 304 -12.53 -2.27 3.95
C VAL A 304 -12.98 -1.83 5.34
N PHE A 305 -14.29 -1.93 5.62
CA PHE A 305 -14.87 -1.54 6.89
C PHE A 305 -14.65 -2.59 7.98
N GLU A 306 -14.70 -3.88 7.64
CA GLU A 306 -14.41 -4.97 8.58
C GLU A 306 -12.97 -4.86 9.10
N LEU A 307 -11.99 -4.67 8.21
CA LEU A 307 -10.58 -4.51 8.61
C LEU A 307 -10.37 -3.28 9.49
N ALA A 308 -10.95 -2.14 9.09
CA ALA A 308 -10.89 -0.90 9.88
C ALA A 308 -11.53 -1.06 11.27
N SER A 309 -12.63 -1.81 11.37
CA SER A 309 -13.27 -2.13 12.65
C SER A 309 -12.41 -3.04 13.52
N VAL A 310 -11.80 -4.08 12.93
CA VAL A 310 -10.96 -5.04 13.66
C VAL A 310 -9.70 -4.38 14.21
N LEU A 311 -9.10 -3.48 13.43
CA LEU A 311 -7.85 -2.81 13.79
C LEU A 311 -8.04 -1.46 14.48
N ASP A 312 -9.30 -1.03 14.63
CA ASP A 312 -9.64 0.28 15.16
C ASP A 312 -8.89 1.40 14.38
N ALA A 313 -8.95 1.36 13.05
CA ALA A 313 -8.19 2.24 12.16
C ALA A 313 -9.10 3.21 11.37
N ASP A 314 -8.58 4.39 11.05
CA ASP A 314 -9.19 5.30 10.08
C ASP A 314 -9.01 4.77 8.66
N ILE A 315 -9.92 5.14 7.76
CA ILE A 315 -9.94 4.66 6.37
C ILE A 315 -9.47 5.77 5.46
N TRP A 316 -8.55 5.48 4.54
CA TRP A 316 -8.33 6.30 3.35
C TRP A 316 -8.79 5.54 2.12
N MET A 317 -9.91 5.99 1.55
CA MET A 317 -10.56 5.36 0.42
C MET A 317 -10.24 6.11 -0.87
N ASN A 318 -9.60 5.40 -1.79
CA ASN A 318 -9.43 5.85 -3.15
C ASN A 318 -10.62 5.37 -3.99
N LEU A 319 -11.22 6.27 -4.76
CA LEU A 319 -12.29 5.92 -5.69
C LEU A 319 -11.72 5.66 -7.09
N HIS A 320 -12.13 4.58 -7.74
CA HIS A 320 -11.67 4.29 -9.09
C HIS A 320 -12.12 5.36 -10.08
N PHE A 321 -11.30 5.64 -11.10
CA PHE A 321 -11.56 6.73 -12.04
C PHE A 321 -12.84 6.56 -12.88
N TRP A 322 -13.26 5.30 -13.09
CA TRP A 322 -14.51 4.95 -13.79
C TRP A 322 -15.76 4.91 -12.89
N ALA A 323 -15.63 5.11 -11.58
CA ALA A 323 -16.78 5.17 -10.69
C ALA A 323 -17.63 6.42 -11.04
N ASP A 324 -18.83 6.17 -11.54
CA ASP A 324 -19.80 7.22 -11.84
C ASP A 324 -20.51 7.69 -10.56
N ASP A 325 -21.31 8.76 -10.67
CA ASP A 325 -21.99 9.35 -9.51
C ASP A 325 -22.96 8.39 -8.84
N ALA A 326 -23.55 7.45 -9.58
CA ALA A 326 -24.44 6.44 -9.00
C ALA A 326 -23.65 5.45 -8.12
N PHE A 327 -22.50 4.99 -8.59
CA PHE A 327 -21.59 4.17 -7.81
C PHE A 327 -21.08 4.94 -6.58
N VAL A 328 -20.64 6.19 -6.75
CA VAL A 328 -20.13 7.04 -5.66
C VAL A 328 -21.20 7.27 -4.59
N GLN A 329 -22.45 7.56 -4.99
CA GLN A 329 -23.58 7.75 -4.08
C GLN A 329 -23.94 6.46 -3.32
N ALA A 330 -23.94 5.31 -4.02
CA ALA A 330 -24.24 4.03 -3.40
C ALA A 330 -23.15 3.63 -2.39
N LEU A 331 -21.87 3.83 -2.74
CA LEU A 331 -20.75 3.60 -1.84
C LEU A 331 -20.76 4.57 -0.65
N ALA A 332 -21.08 5.84 -0.84
CA ALA A 332 -21.23 6.79 0.27
C ALA A 332 -22.32 6.35 1.26
N THR A 333 -23.44 5.82 0.73
CA THR A 333 -24.55 5.30 1.54
C THR A 333 -24.14 4.06 2.31
N PHE A 334 -23.48 3.12 1.63
CA PHE A 334 -22.95 1.90 2.24
C PHE A 334 -21.92 2.22 3.33
N SER A 335 -21.00 3.15 3.04
CA SER A 335 -19.96 3.59 3.98
C SER A 335 -20.55 4.16 5.26
N ARG A 336 -21.59 5.02 5.16
CA ARG A 336 -22.29 5.56 6.34
C ARG A 336 -22.87 4.47 7.23
N GLN A 337 -23.30 3.35 6.65
CA GLN A 337 -23.90 2.23 7.38
C GLN A 337 -22.87 1.31 8.05
N HIS A 338 -21.64 1.27 7.54
CA HIS A 338 -20.61 0.30 7.97
C HIS A 338 -19.40 0.94 8.64
N MET A 339 -19.27 2.27 8.60
CA MET A 339 -18.14 2.95 9.23
C MET A 339 -18.15 2.72 10.75
N PRO A 340 -17.05 2.24 11.36
CA PRO A 340 -16.95 2.13 12.81
C PRO A 340 -17.20 3.47 13.49
N ALA A 341 -17.82 3.46 14.69
CA ALA A 341 -18.06 4.68 15.45
C ALA A 341 -16.73 5.44 15.69
N ASP A 342 -16.82 6.78 15.71
CA ASP A 342 -15.69 7.70 15.92
C ASP A 342 -14.58 7.67 14.85
N ARG A 343 -14.62 6.78 13.86
CA ARG A 343 -13.62 6.73 12.77
C ARG A 343 -13.89 7.77 11.69
N VAL A 344 -12.81 8.25 11.06
CA VAL A 344 -12.87 9.18 9.93
C VAL A 344 -12.52 8.48 8.63
N LEU A 345 -13.05 9.01 7.53
CA LEU A 345 -12.78 8.53 6.18
C LEU A 345 -12.11 9.64 5.38
N TYR A 346 -10.86 9.42 5.00
CA TYR A 346 -10.16 10.20 3.99
C TYR A 346 -10.66 9.75 2.61
N LEU A 347 -11.09 10.70 1.79
CA LEU A 347 -11.68 10.41 0.48
C LEU A 347 -10.83 11.04 -0.62
N GLU A 348 -10.34 10.23 -1.54
CA GLU A 348 -9.50 10.67 -2.65
C GLU A 348 -10.04 10.12 -3.97
N TRP A 349 -10.07 10.95 -5.01
CA TRP A 349 -10.41 10.48 -6.36
C TRP A 349 -9.17 9.93 -7.05
N ASN A 350 -9.20 8.62 -7.32
CA ASN A 350 -8.14 7.86 -7.97
C ASN A 350 -6.79 7.93 -7.21
N ASN A 351 -5.68 7.62 -7.88
CA ASN A 351 -4.30 7.79 -7.40
C ASN A 351 -3.48 8.49 -8.49
N GLU A 352 -2.68 9.48 -8.09
CA GLU A 352 -1.66 10.12 -8.95
C GLU A 352 -2.11 10.47 -10.37
N VAL A 353 -3.29 11.08 -10.53
CA VAL A 353 -3.79 11.51 -11.87
C VAL A 353 -2.83 12.50 -12.55
N TRP A 354 -1.96 13.14 -11.77
CA TRP A 354 -0.86 13.98 -12.25
C TRP A 354 0.24 13.20 -12.98
N ASN A 355 0.42 11.91 -12.68
CA ASN A 355 1.52 11.10 -13.16
C ASN A 355 1.38 10.84 -14.68
N GLY A 356 2.52 10.72 -15.37
CA GLY A 356 2.60 10.37 -16.78
C GLY A 356 3.06 8.94 -17.02
N ALA A 357 3.63 8.29 -16.01
CA ALA A 357 4.17 6.93 -16.09
C ALA A 357 3.05 5.88 -15.91
N PRO A 358 3.03 4.82 -16.72
CA PRO A 358 2.18 3.67 -16.47
C PRO A 358 2.47 3.00 -15.10
N PRO A 359 1.45 2.48 -14.40
CA PRO A 359 0.05 2.44 -14.81
C PRO A 359 -0.73 3.73 -14.53
N TYR A 360 -0.25 4.59 -13.62
CA TYR A 360 -1.00 5.76 -13.12
C TYR A 360 -1.33 6.79 -14.22
N GLY A 361 -0.42 6.95 -15.18
CA GLY A 361 -0.57 7.91 -16.27
C GLY A 361 -1.71 7.65 -17.24
N TRP A 362 -2.26 6.44 -17.30
CA TRP A 362 -3.38 6.14 -18.20
C TRP A 362 -4.66 6.85 -17.79
N ALA A 363 -4.98 6.89 -16.50
CA ALA A 363 -6.10 7.69 -16.02
C ALA A 363 -5.85 9.18 -16.27
N GLY A 364 -4.64 9.67 -16.04
CA GLY A 364 -4.24 11.03 -16.35
C GLY A 364 -4.45 11.41 -17.82
N GLN A 365 -4.00 10.56 -18.75
CA GLN A 365 -4.19 10.75 -20.20
C GLN A 365 -5.68 10.81 -20.57
N ARG A 366 -6.52 10.04 -19.91
CA ARG A 366 -7.96 10.11 -20.12
C ARG A 366 -8.56 11.42 -19.59
N VAL A 367 -8.12 11.86 -18.42
CA VAL A 367 -8.54 13.13 -17.84
C VAL A 367 -8.11 14.31 -18.71
N ASP A 368 -6.94 14.26 -19.36
CA ASP A 368 -6.57 15.25 -20.39
C ASP A 368 -7.63 15.36 -21.49
N GLN A 369 -8.07 14.22 -22.04
CA GLN A 369 -9.06 14.21 -23.11
C GLN A 369 -10.38 14.83 -22.67
N TRP A 370 -10.87 14.49 -21.47
CA TRP A 370 -12.10 15.08 -20.93
C TRP A 370 -11.94 16.57 -20.62
N ALA A 371 -10.79 16.97 -20.09
CA ALA A 371 -10.49 18.35 -19.78
C ALA A 371 -10.36 19.20 -21.06
N GLU A 372 -9.77 18.67 -22.14
CA GLU A 372 -9.70 19.33 -23.46
C GLU A 372 -11.06 19.43 -24.14
N GLN A 373 -11.94 18.43 -23.95
CA GLN A 373 -13.31 18.49 -24.44
C GLN A 373 -14.15 19.54 -23.70
N LYS A 374 -13.98 19.65 -22.37
CA LYS A 374 -14.68 20.64 -21.54
C LYS A 374 -14.12 22.05 -21.71
N TRP A 375 -12.80 22.18 -21.73
CA TRP A 375 -12.06 23.45 -21.82
C TRP A 375 -11.19 23.50 -23.08
N THR A 376 -11.85 23.71 -24.20
CA THR A 376 -11.18 23.75 -25.51
C THR A 376 -10.12 24.85 -25.56
N THR A 377 -9.04 24.62 -26.34
CA THR A 377 -7.98 25.62 -26.58
C THR A 377 -8.50 26.94 -27.16
N ALA A 378 -9.63 26.92 -27.88
CA ALA A 378 -10.25 28.13 -28.39
C ALA A 378 -10.88 28.99 -27.28
N ALA A 379 -11.47 28.35 -26.26
CA ALA A 379 -12.06 29.03 -25.10
C ALA A 379 -11.00 29.47 -24.09
N TYR A 380 -9.94 28.66 -23.90
CA TYR A 380 -8.87 28.91 -22.93
C TYR A 380 -7.48 28.93 -23.60
N PRO A 381 -7.17 29.95 -24.40
CA PRO A 381 -5.91 30.03 -25.12
C PRO A 381 -4.72 30.15 -24.16
N GLY A 382 -3.64 29.41 -24.44
CA GLY A 382 -2.40 29.44 -23.64
C GLY A 382 -2.42 28.59 -22.37
N VAL A 383 -3.55 27.96 -22.03
CA VAL A 383 -3.63 27.02 -20.91
C VAL A 383 -3.15 25.63 -21.36
N SER A 384 -2.18 25.06 -20.65
CA SER A 384 -1.62 23.74 -20.98
C SER A 384 -2.61 22.60 -20.71
N SER A 385 -2.50 21.48 -21.43
CA SER A 385 -3.31 20.27 -21.16
C SER A 385 -3.13 19.81 -19.71
N PHE A 386 -1.92 19.87 -19.16
CA PHE A 386 -1.65 19.45 -17.79
C PHE A 386 -2.33 20.37 -16.75
N THR A 387 -2.37 21.68 -17.00
CA THR A 387 -3.17 22.61 -16.19
C THR A 387 -4.66 22.28 -16.26
N LYS A 388 -5.20 22.02 -17.45
CA LYS A 388 -6.60 21.61 -17.64
C LYS A 388 -6.89 20.30 -16.90
N ARG A 389 -5.99 19.32 -16.98
CA ARG A 389 -6.08 18.05 -16.23
C ARG A 389 -6.25 18.29 -14.74
N MET A 390 -5.38 19.10 -14.13
CA MET A 390 -5.43 19.33 -12.69
C MET A 390 -6.65 20.16 -12.27
N ASN A 391 -7.13 21.08 -13.12
CA ASN A 391 -8.42 21.75 -12.90
C ASN A 391 -9.60 20.75 -12.92
N TYR A 392 -9.56 19.76 -13.81
CA TYR A 392 -10.56 18.69 -13.86
C TYR A 392 -10.52 17.82 -12.60
N VAL A 393 -9.33 17.54 -12.10
CA VAL A 393 -9.12 16.83 -10.83
C VAL A 393 -9.71 17.62 -9.66
N GLY A 394 -9.48 18.92 -9.58
CA GLY A 394 -10.10 19.81 -8.59
C GLY A 394 -11.63 19.74 -8.63
N MET A 395 -12.20 19.96 -9.82
CA MET A 395 -13.63 19.84 -10.07
C MET A 395 -14.20 18.49 -9.61
N ARG A 396 -13.60 17.37 -10.06
CA ARG A 396 -14.15 16.04 -9.80
C ARG A 396 -14.02 15.65 -8.33
N THR A 397 -12.93 16.06 -7.67
CA THR A 397 -12.73 15.85 -6.22
C THR A 397 -13.81 16.57 -5.42
N GLN A 398 -14.12 17.83 -5.78
CA GLN A 398 -15.21 18.59 -5.14
C GLN A 398 -16.57 17.94 -5.34
N GLN A 399 -16.95 17.58 -6.58
CA GLN A 399 -18.23 16.92 -6.86
C GLN A 399 -18.43 15.63 -6.06
N ILE A 400 -17.38 14.80 -5.99
CA ILE A 400 -17.38 13.58 -5.18
C ILE A 400 -17.56 13.93 -3.70
N CYS A 401 -16.84 14.95 -3.22
CA CYS A 401 -16.96 15.40 -1.84
C CYS A 401 -18.39 15.86 -1.51
N ASP A 402 -19.03 16.61 -2.41
CA ASP A 402 -20.42 17.08 -2.25
C ASP A 402 -21.40 15.90 -2.15
N ILE A 403 -21.26 14.89 -3.01
CA ILE A 403 -22.06 13.66 -2.96
C ILE A 403 -21.92 12.99 -1.60
N TRP A 404 -20.69 12.77 -1.14
CA TRP A 404 -20.44 12.09 0.14
C TRP A 404 -20.95 12.88 1.33
N ARG A 405 -20.66 14.18 1.40
CA ARG A 405 -21.11 15.04 2.50
C ARG A 405 -22.63 15.14 2.55
N SER A 406 -23.29 15.30 1.40
CA SER A 406 -24.76 15.29 1.30
C SER A 406 -25.34 13.97 1.81
N THR A 407 -24.74 12.85 1.42
CA THR A 407 -25.17 11.50 1.83
C THR A 407 -24.99 11.26 3.32
N TRP A 408 -23.90 11.74 3.90
CA TRP A 408 -23.58 11.58 5.32
C TRP A 408 -24.36 12.55 6.22
N GLY A 409 -24.83 13.67 5.67
CA GLY A 409 -25.68 14.63 6.38
C GLY A 409 -25.00 15.15 7.63
N THR A 410 -25.60 14.89 8.80
CA THR A 410 -25.07 15.35 10.09
C THR A 410 -23.73 14.73 10.47
N GLU A 411 -23.35 13.60 9.86
CA GLU A 411 -22.06 12.95 10.10
C GLU A 411 -20.98 13.37 9.09
N ALA A 412 -21.26 14.32 8.19
CA ALA A 412 -20.35 14.72 7.12
C ALA A 412 -18.99 15.26 7.60
N GLU A 413 -18.88 15.69 8.87
CA GLU A 413 -17.62 16.09 9.49
C GLU A 413 -16.59 14.94 9.61
N ARG A 414 -17.05 13.70 9.53
CA ARG A 414 -16.19 12.50 9.53
C ARG A 414 -15.56 12.21 8.17
N ILE A 415 -15.99 12.92 7.12
CA ILE A 415 -15.43 12.80 5.77
C ILE A 415 -14.36 13.86 5.55
N ARG A 416 -13.12 13.41 5.33
CA ARG A 416 -11.92 14.22 5.07
C ARG A 416 -11.58 14.13 3.57
N CYS A 417 -12.17 14.98 2.74
CA CYS A 417 -11.86 14.98 1.31
C CYS A 417 -10.43 15.47 1.08
N VAL A 418 -9.64 14.69 0.33
CA VAL A 418 -8.23 14.94 0.10
C VAL A 418 -8.03 15.42 -1.32
N MET A 419 -7.39 16.57 -1.48
CA MET A 419 -6.94 17.00 -2.80
C MET A 419 -5.63 16.30 -3.14
N PRO A 420 -5.55 15.58 -4.28
CA PRO A 420 -4.32 14.91 -4.68
C PRO A 420 -3.23 15.93 -5.00
N GLY A 421 -2.06 15.74 -4.41
CA GLY A 421 -0.83 16.45 -4.78
C GLY A 421 0.16 15.48 -5.44
N GLY A 422 1.45 15.80 -5.37
CA GLY A 422 2.52 15.04 -6.03
C GLY A 422 3.89 15.25 -5.39
N PRO A 423 4.97 14.75 -6.03
CA PRO A 423 6.34 14.98 -5.59
C PRO A 423 6.86 16.39 -5.93
N TRP A 424 5.95 17.33 -6.18
CA TRP A 424 6.16 18.78 -6.27
C TRP A 424 4.81 19.50 -6.07
N ASN A 425 4.81 20.84 -6.02
CA ASN A 425 3.65 21.65 -5.63
C ASN A 425 2.56 21.80 -6.72
N PHE A 426 2.97 21.84 -7.99
CA PHE A 426 2.08 22.23 -9.10
C PHE A 426 0.75 21.43 -9.16
N PRO A 427 0.72 20.08 -8.99
CA PRO A 427 -0.53 19.34 -9.12
C PRO A 427 -1.59 19.81 -8.12
N ALA A 428 -1.21 19.90 -6.84
CA ALA A 428 -2.10 20.37 -5.78
C ALA A 428 -2.49 21.84 -5.99
N GLU A 429 -1.52 22.69 -6.35
CA GLU A 429 -1.75 24.11 -6.61
C GLU A 429 -2.83 24.32 -7.68
N GLN A 430 -2.68 23.67 -8.84
CA GLN A 430 -3.64 23.81 -9.94
C GLN A 430 -5.01 23.19 -9.63
N ALA A 431 -5.04 22.09 -8.87
CA ALA A 431 -6.30 21.43 -8.51
C ALA A 431 -7.08 22.18 -7.42
N LEU A 432 -6.42 22.91 -6.53
CA LEU A 432 -7.07 23.77 -5.55
C LEU A 432 -7.49 25.12 -6.14
N ASP A 433 -6.62 25.75 -6.95
CA ASP A 433 -6.95 27.02 -7.62
C ASP A 433 -8.14 26.83 -8.56
N CYS A 434 -8.05 25.81 -9.43
CA CYS A 434 -9.16 25.32 -10.24
C CYS A 434 -9.96 26.40 -11.01
N PRO A 435 -9.33 27.46 -11.56
CA PRO A 435 -10.03 28.61 -12.12
C PRO A 435 -10.89 28.27 -13.35
N LEU A 436 -10.57 27.21 -14.09
CA LEU A 436 -11.36 26.82 -15.26
C LEU A 436 -12.74 26.31 -14.86
N TYR A 437 -12.84 25.57 -13.75
CA TYR A 437 -14.13 25.08 -13.26
C TYR A 437 -14.96 26.21 -12.66
N VAL A 438 -14.33 27.06 -11.83
CA VAL A 438 -14.95 28.28 -11.27
C VAL A 438 -15.55 29.16 -12.37
N ASP A 439 -14.79 29.40 -13.44
CA ASP A 439 -15.25 30.21 -14.58
C ASP A 439 -16.36 29.50 -15.38
N SER A 440 -16.14 28.26 -15.81
CA SER A 440 -17.04 27.59 -16.76
C SER A 440 -18.37 27.10 -16.17
N ASP A 441 -18.42 26.77 -14.87
CA ASP A 441 -19.62 26.26 -14.20
C ASP A 441 -20.17 27.23 -13.13
N ALA A 442 -19.56 28.41 -13.00
CA ALA A 442 -19.96 29.46 -12.06
C ALA A 442 -20.07 29.00 -10.59
N VAL A 443 -19.17 28.10 -10.16
CA VAL A 443 -19.01 27.71 -8.75
C VAL A 443 -18.13 28.72 -8.00
N SER A 444 -18.24 28.81 -6.67
CA SER A 444 -17.52 29.82 -5.88
C SER A 444 -16.01 29.52 -5.75
N ASP A 445 -15.67 28.25 -5.56
CA ASP A 445 -14.31 27.75 -5.33
C ASP A 445 -14.28 26.23 -5.50
N CYS A 446 -13.07 25.65 -5.49
CA CYS A 446 -12.84 24.20 -5.47
C CYS A 446 -12.32 23.68 -4.12
N THR A 447 -12.46 24.46 -3.05
CA THR A 447 -11.76 24.23 -1.77
C THR A 447 -12.67 24.12 -0.56
N SER A 448 -13.93 24.56 -0.64
CA SER A 448 -14.89 24.67 0.48
C SER A 448 -15.06 23.40 1.33
N HIS A 449 -14.80 22.22 0.77
CA HIS A 449 -14.95 20.94 1.46
C HIS A 449 -13.68 20.08 1.46
N ILE A 450 -12.56 20.65 1.04
CA ILE A 450 -11.27 19.97 1.06
C ILE A 450 -10.68 20.04 2.47
N HIS A 451 -10.24 18.90 2.97
CA HIS A 451 -9.67 18.76 4.30
C HIS A 451 -8.15 18.87 4.29
N ALA A 452 -7.46 18.39 3.25
CA ALA A 452 -6.00 18.35 3.23
C ALA A 452 -5.45 18.31 1.80
N VAL A 453 -4.18 18.65 1.67
CA VAL A 453 -3.36 18.43 0.48
C VAL A 453 -2.43 17.24 0.73
N ALA A 454 -2.41 16.29 -0.20
CA ALA A 454 -1.58 15.10 -0.06
C ALA A 454 -0.29 15.19 -0.90
N ALA A 455 0.86 15.17 -0.24
CA ALA A 455 2.18 15.14 -0.84
C ALA A 455 2.71 13.71 -1.02
N ALA A 456 3.72 13.54 -1.89
CA ALA A 456 4.52 12.32 -2.01
C ALA A 456 6.02 12.61 -1.82
N PRO A 457 6.48 12.85 -0.58
CA PRO A 457 7.86 13.24 -0.32
C PRO A 457 8.79 12.03 -0.35
N TYR A 458 9.20 11.57 -1.52
CA TYR A 458 10.19 10.50 -1.64
C TYR A 458 11.63 10.98 -1.48
N PHE A 459 12.51 10.11 -0.98
CA PHE A 459 13.97 10.35 -0.97
C PHE A 459 14.73 9.33 -1.84
N GLY A 460 15.86 9.77 -2.41
CA GLY A 460 16.79 8.93 -3.16
C GLY A 460 16.37 8.65 -4.62
N GLY A 461 15.19 9.09 -5.04
CA GLY A 461 14.68 8.88 -6.40
C GLY A 461 15.52 9.53 -7.49
N TYR A 462 16.27 10.59 -7.15
CA TYR A 462 17.16 11.26 -8.10
C TYR A 462 18.26 10.33 -8.63
N ILE A 463 18.73 9.37 -7.83
CA ILE A 463 19.80 8.43 -8.23
C ILE A 463 19.35 7.63 -9.45
N SER A 464 18.04 7.39 -9.54
CA SER A 464 17.39 6.59 -10.56
C SER A 464 16.77 7.41 -11.71
N ASP A 465 17.05 8.72 -11.79
CA ASP A 465 16.56 9.55 -12.89
C ASP A 465 17.33 9.24 -14.19
N PHE A 466 16.58 8.95 -15.27
CA PHE A 466 17.17 8.62 -16.57
C PHE A 466 18.08 9.73 -17.14
N ARG A 467 17.88 10.99 -16.73
CA ARG A 467 18.75 12.11 -17.13
C ARG A 467 20.13 12.01 -16.47
N ASN A 468 20.18 11.48 -15.25
CA ASN A 468 21.44 11.24 -14.54
C ASN A 468 22.19 10.03 -15.11
N ALA A 469 21.47 9.09 -15.72
CA ALA A 469 22.07 8.03 -16.54
C ALA A 469 22.91 8.59 -17.69
N GLU A 470 22.42 9.63 -18.38
CA GLU A 470 23.16 10.29 -19.45
C GLU A 470 24.44 10.98 -18.96
N GLY A 471 24.48 11.33 -17.66
CA GLY A 471 25.61 11.93 -16.96
C GLY A 471 26.63 10.93 -16.41
N GLY A 472 26.48 9.62 -16.66
CA GLY A 472 27.43 8.59 -16.20
C GLY A 472 27.14 8.04 -14.80
N ALA A 473 25.98 8.36 -14.20
CA ALA A 473 25.58 7.80 -12.89
C ALA A 473 25.36 6.29 -12.97
N PHE A 474 24.90 5.78 -14.11
CA PHE A 474 24.66 4.35 -14.31
C PHE A 474 25.95 3.54 -14.16
N GLU A 475 27.00 3.93 -14.88
CA GLU A 475 28.28 3.23 -14.87
C GLU A 475 28.94 3.29 -13.49
N GLN A 476 28.74 4.38 -12.75
CA GLN A 476 29.21 4.50 -11.36
C GLN A 476 28.47 3.55 -10.42
N LEU A 477 27.14 3.48 -10.51
CA LEU A 477 26.33 2.51 -9.76
C LEU A 477 26.78 1.08 -10.05
N VAL A 478 26.99 0.74 -11.33
CA VAL A 478 27.53 -0.56 -11.73
C VAL A 478 28.91 -0.80 -11.10
N GLY A 479 29.79 0.20 -11.13
CA GLY A 479 31.10 0.13 -10.48
C GLY A 479 31.01 -0.13 -8.97
N TRP A 480 30.01 0.43 -8.29
CA TRP A 480 29.79 0.17 -6.86
C TRP A 480 29.38 -1.27 -6.59
N THR A 481 28.55 -1.88 -7.43
CA THR A 481 28.11 -3.27 -7.24
C THR A 481 29.26 -4.29 -7.24
N ALA A 482 30.41 -3.93 -7.80
CA ALA A 482 31.62 -4.76 -7.81
C ALA A 482 32.51 -4.60 -6.55
N GLN A 483 32.16 -3.70 -5.63
CA GLN A 483 32.89 -3.50 -4.38
C GLN A 483 32.68 -4.66 -3.41
N ALA A 484 33.58 -4.81 -2.43
CA ALA A 484 33.60 -5.95 -1.52
C ALA A 484 32.34 -6.09 -0.65
N ASP A 485 31.65 -4.98 -0.37
CA ASP A 485 30.39 -4.90 0.37
C ASP A 485 29.15 -4.88 -0.55
N GLY A 486 29.34 -5.13 -1.86
CA GLY A 486 28.29 -5.04 -2.87
C GLY A 486 27.89 -3.60 -3.22
N GLY A 487 28.62 -2.58 -2.76
CA GLY A 487 28.38 -1.17 -3.07
C GLY A 487 27.53 -0.41 -2.05
N LEU A 488 27.20 -1.03 -0.92
CA LEU A 488 26.34 -0.43 0.10
C LEU A 488 26.94 0.85 0.70
N VAL A 489 28.23 0.85 1.05
CA VAL A 489 28.93 2.03 1.58
C VAL A 489 28.87 3.19 0.58
N SER A 490 29.13 2.95 -0.69
CA SER A 490 29.02 4.00 -1.71
C SER A 490 27.59 4.50 -1.90
N LEU A 491 26.60 3.61 -1.90
CA LEU A 491 25.19 4.02 -2.02
C LEU A 491 24.74 4.89 -0.84
N PHE A 492 25.06 4.50 0.40
CA PHE A 492 24.68 5.32 1.57
C PHE A 492 25.44 6.64 1.62
N ALA A 493 26.73 6.65 1.27
CA ALA A 493 27.49 7.90 1.14
C ALA A 493 26.88 8.84 0.09
N GLU A 494 26.35 8.29 -1.00
CA GLU A 494 25.64 9.07 -2.00
C GLU A 494 24.31 9.59 -1.47
N LEU A 495 23.52 8.76 -0.80
CA LEU A 495 22.25 9.19 -0.21
C LEU A 495 22.42 10.31 0.82
N GLU A 496 23.54 10.32 1.54
CA GLU A 496 23.90 11.34 2.52
C GLU A 496 24.46 12.63 1.89
N SER A 497 25.21 12.52 0.78
CA SER A 497 25.96 13.65 0.21
C SER A 497 25.35 14.25 -1.07
N GLY A 498 24.71 13.44 -1.91
CA GLY A 498 24.21 13.84 -3.23
C GLY A 498 25.31 14.10 -4.27
N GLU A 499 26.56 13.71 -4.01
CA GLU A 499 27.72 14.08 -4.82
C GLU A 499 27.67 13.53 -6.26
N LEU A 500 27.06 12.37 -6.48
CA LEU A 500 27.00 11.68 -7.78
C LEU A 500 26.33 12.53 -8.87
N VAL A 501 25.28 13.28 -8.52
CA VAL A 501 24.44 14.00 -9.51
C VAL A 501 24.43 15.51 -9.35
N GLY A 502 25.23 16.08 -8.44
CA GLY A 502 25.37 17.53 -8.31
C GLY A 502 24.78 18.17 -7.04
N GLY A 503 24.77 17.45 -5.92
CA GLY A 503 24.80 18.06 -4.57
C GLY A 503 23.48 18.21 -3.82
N VAL A 504 22.38 17.62 -4.30
CA VAL A 504 21.15 17.47 -3.49
C VAL A 504 21.13 16.05 -2.95
N ASN A 505 21.36 15.89 -1.65
CA ASN A 505 21.26 14.60 -0.98
C ASN A 505 19.79 14.13 -0.89
N ALA A 506 19.59 12.88 -0.49
CA ALA A 506 18.27 12.26 -0.48
C ALA A 506 17.29 12.96 0.48
N LEU A 507 17.76 13.39 1.66
CA LEU A 507 16.91 14.04 2.65
C LEU A 507 16.49 15.45 2.20
N ASP A 508 17.41 16.21 1.61
CA ASP A 508 17.14 17.55 1.09
C ASP A 508 16.21 17.52 -0.12
N GLN A 509 16.30 16.47 -0.96
CA GLN A 509 15.31 16.21 -2.00
C GLN A 509 13.90 16.11 -1.39
N ALA A 510 13.73 15.22 -0.41
CA ALA A 510 12.43 15.01 0.23
C ALA A 510 11.93 16.28 0.95
N ARG A 511 12.82 16.98 1.66
CA ARG A 511 12.51 18.26 2.33
C ARG A 511 12.01 19.31 1.34
N GLY A 512 12.63 19.40 0.16
CA GLY A 512 12.16 20.31 -0.89
C GLY A 512 10.73 20.03 -1.34
N VAL A 513 10.35 18.75 -1.47
CA VAL A 513 8.97 18.34 -1.78
C VAL A 513 8.01 18.71 -0.64
N MET A 514 8.42 18.47 0.61
CA MET A 514 7.63 18.84 1.79
C MET A 514 7.38 20.34 1.84
N GLN A 515 8.42 21.16 1.68
CA GLN A 515 8.32 22.63 1.69
C GLN A 515 7.45 23.18 0.56
N ALA A 516 7.60 22.63 -0.65
CA ALA A 516 6.83 23.04 -1.81
C ALA A 516 5.32 22.76 -1.61
N ASN A 517 4.96 21.59 -1.10
CA ASN A 517 3.57 21.26 -0.81
C ASN A 517 3.03 21.99 0.45
N ARG A 518 3.86 22.21 1.47
CA ARG A 518 3.52 23.03 2.64
C ARG A 518 3.13 24.44 2.24
N ALA A 519 3.88 25.06 1.31
CA ALA A 519 3.56 26.39 0.81
C ALA A 519 2.16 26.45 0.14
N VAL A 520 1.76 25.40 -0.58
CA VAL A 520 0.40 25.29 -1.13
C VAL A 520 -0.62 25.13 -0.01
N ALA A 521 -0.37 24.22 0.93
CA ALA A 521 -1.25 23.96 2.06
C ALA A 521 -1.49 25.24 2.90
N ASP A 522 -0.43 26.01 3.20
CA ASP A 522 -0.49 27.31 3.87
C ASP A 522 -1.35 28.33 3.12
N ARG A 523 -1.18 28.42 1.79
CA ARG A 523 -1.96 29.35 0.96
C ARG A 523 -3.46 29.14 1.08
N PHE A 524 -3.88 27.89 1.25
CA PHE A 524 -5.29 27.52 1.37
C PHE A 524 -5.76 27.26 2.81
N GLY A 525 -4.88 27.39 3.80
CA GLY A 525 -5.20 27.10 5.21
C GLY A 525 -5.52 25.63 5.46
N LEU A 526 -4.89 24.72 4.71
CA LEU A 526 -5.11 23.28 4.78
C LEU A 526 -3.94 22.55 5.50
N PRO A 527 -4.21 21.44 6.19
CA PRO A 527 -3.23 20.42 6.53
C PRO A 527 -2.43 19.90 5.32
N MET A 528 -1.15 19.62 5.56
CA MET A 528 -0.32 18.81 4.66
C MET A 528 -0.25 17.38 5.19
N ILE A 529 -0.66 16.42 4.38
CA ILE A 529 -0.56 14.98 4.65
C ILE A 529 0.27 14.31 3.56
N ALA A 530 0.76 13.09 3.79
CA ALA A 530 1.38 12.28 2.75
C ALA A 530 0.43 11.14 2.35
N TYR A 531 0.15 10.96 1.06
CA TYR A 531 -0.57 9.77 0.55
C TYR A 531 0.37 8.58 0.35
N GLU A 532 1.65 8.86 0.20
CA GLU A 532 2.74 7.91 0.18
C GLU A 532 4.07 8.63 0.45
N GLY A 533 5.08 7.87 0.86
CA GLY A 533 6.40 8.38 1.09
C GLY A 533 7.36 7.30 1.57
N GLY A 534 8.63 7.66 1.63
CA GLY A 534 9.74 6.77 1.96
C GLY A 534 10.86 6.87 0.92
N GLN A 535 11.66 5.81 0.84
CA GLN A 535 12.73 5.67 -0.14
C GLN A 535 12.16 5.38 -1.54
N HIS A 536 12.80 5.87 -2.61
CA HIS A 536 12.44 5.63 -4.02
C HIS A 536 13.66 5.14 -4.84
N LEU A 537 14.28 4.06 -4.40
CA LEU A 537 15.36 3.36 -5.09
C LEU A 537 14.77 2.38 -6.12
N THR A 538 14.59 2.86 -7.35
CA THR A 538 13.96 2.12 -8.46
C THR A 538 14.91 2.09 -9.66
N PRO A 539 15.58 0.97 -9.96
CA PRO A 539 16.65 0.96 -10.95
C PRO A 539 16.09 1.18 -12.35
N TYR A 540 16.87 1.86 -13.19
CA TYR A 540 16.60 2.02 -14.61
C TYR A 540 17.58 1.18 -15.45
N SER A 541 17.15 0.77 -16.64
CA SER A 541 18.00 0.01 -17.56
C SER A 541 19.06 0.91 -18.22
N ALA A 542 20.19 0.33 -18.61
CA ALA A 542 21.20 1.05 -19.39
C ALA A 542 20.59 1.69 -20.64
N ARG A 543 21.18 2.80 -21.11
CA ARG A 543 20.68 3.50 -22.30
C ARG A 543 20.56 2.55 -23.49
N GLY A 544 19.41 2.57 -24.17
CA GLY A 544 19.15 1.73 -25.35
C GLY A 544 18.81 0.27 -25.02
N THR A 545 18.71 -0.08 -23.73
CA THR A 545 18.22 -1.39 -23.28
C THR A 545 16.83 -1.25 -22.67
N SER A 546 16.07 -2.34 -22.67
CA SER A 546 14.76 -2.42 -22.03
C SER A 546 14.75 -3.66 -21.14
N CYS A 547 15.39 -3.56 -19.99
CA CYS A 547 15.59 -4.71 -19.10
C CYS A 547 14.43 -4.82 -18.11
N ASN A 548 13.91 -6.02 -17.94
CA ASN A 548 12.94 -6.35 -16.91
C ASN A 548 13.02 -7.86 -16.58
N GLU A 549 12.25 -8.32 -15.60
CA GLU A 549 12.21 -9.73 -15.20
C GLU A 549 11.86 -10.69 -16.36
N TRP A 550 11.11 -10.21 -17.35
CA TRP A 550 10.67 -10.97 -18.53
C TRP A 550 11.54 -10.74 -19.78
N ASN A 551 12.44 -9.76 -19.75
CA ASN A 551 13.36 -9.42 -20.84
C ASN A 551 14.76 -9.20 -20.26
N ASN A 552 15.51 -10.29 -20.17
CA ASN A 552 16.77 -10.38 -19.42
C ASN A 552 17.96 -10.91 -20.25
N PRO A 553 18.22 -10.38 -21.47
CA PRO A 553 19.40 -10.79 -22.23
C PRO A 553 20.70 -10.41 -21.47
N PRO A 554 21.87 -10.98 -21.82
CA PRO A 554 23.11 -10.81 -21.06
C PRO A 554 23.51 -9.35 -20.78
N GLU A 555 23.13 -8.42 -21.64
CA GLU A 555 23.37 -6.97 -21.51
C GLU A 555 22.63 -6.35 -20.31
N CYS A 556 21.62 -7.04 -19.76
CA CYS A 556 20.87 -6.62 -18.58
C CYS A 556 21.55 -7.00 -17.25
N THR A 557 22.69 -7.69 -17.28
CA THR A 557 23.46 -8.04 -16.06
C THR A 557 23.70 -6.83 -15.13
N PRO A 558 24.13 -5.65 -15.63
CA PRO A 558 24.35 -4.50 -14.76
C PRO A 558 23.06 -3.95 -14.13
N TYR A 559 21.93 -4.02 -14.85
CA TYR A 559 20.62 -3.65 -14.32
C TYR A 559 20.25 -4.52 -13.11
N PHE A 560 20.39 -5.85 -13.21
CA PHE A 560 20.13 -6.76 -12.09
C PHE A 560 21.11 -6.60 -10.93
N ALA A 561 22.37 -6.23 -11.21
CA ALA A 561 23.33 -5.92 -10.15
C ALA A 561 22.88 -4.71 -9.30
N ILE A 562 22.38 -3.65 -9.94
CA ILE A 562 21.83 -2.47 -9.25
C ILE A 562 20.55 -2.84 -8.48
N GLN A 563 19.66 -3.66 -9.06
CA GLN A 563 18.49 -4.18 -8.34
C GLN A 563 18.88 -4.84 -7.01
N ASN A 564 19.88 -5.72 -7.05
CA ASN A 564 20.37 -6.43 -5.87
C ASN A 564 20.97 -5.48 -4.83
N LEU A 565 21.73 -4.46 -5.27
CA LEU A 565 22.24 -3.42 -4.38
C LEU A 565 21.10 -2.67 -3.68
N TYR A 566 20.07 -2.23 -4.41
CA TYR A 566 18.93 -1.51 -3.82
C TYR A 566 18.10 -2.39 -2.87
N MET A 567 17.89 -3.66 -3.21
CA MET A 567 17.24 -4.61 -2.31
C MET A 567 18.06 -4.86 -1.04
N ALA A 568 19.39 -4.98 -1.16
CA ALA A 568 20.28 -5.11 -0.01
C ALA A 568 20.25 -3.86 0.86
N ALA A 569 20.26 -2.67 0.26
CA ALA A 569 20.17 -1.40 0.97
C ALA A 569 18.88 -1.29 1.80
N ASN A 570 17.75 -1.76 1.27
CA ASN A 570 16.47 -1.77 2.00
C ASN A 570 16.47 -2.67 3.25
N ARG A 571 17.40 -3.62 3.36
CA ARG A 571 17.60 -4.51 4.52
C ARG A 571 18.72 -4.06 5.46
N ASP A 572 19.51 -3.05 5.06
CA ASP A 572 20.63 -2.53 5.84
C ASP A 572 20.12 -1.59 6.96
N ALA A 573 20.75 -1.62 8.13
CA ALA A 573 20.38 -0.79 9.27
C ALA A 573 20.44 0.71 8.97
N ARG A 574 21.37 1.15 8.09
CA ARG A 574 21.51 2.55 7.67
C ARG A 574 20.27 3.08 6.96
N MET A 575 19.47 2.22 6.32
CA MET A 575 18.17 2.63 5.78
C MET A 575 17.20 3.01 6.89
N GLY A 576 17.24 2.31 8.03
CA GLY A 576 16.47 2.68 9.21
C GLY A 576 16.87 4.05 9.76
N ASP A 577 18.18 4.33 9.81
CA ASP A 577 18.71 5.62 10.28
C ASP A 577 18.26 6.77 9.37
N MET A 578 18.32 6.58 8.04
CA MET A 578 17.80 7.54 7.07
C MET A 578 16.29 7.79 7.24
N TYR A 579 15.50 6.75 7.51
CA TYR A 579 14.07 6.90 7.78
C TYR A 579 13.80 7.69 9.07
N ASP A 580 14.62 7.52 10.12
CA ASP A 580 14.47 8.30 11.35
C ASP A 580 14.63 9.81 11.07
N ASP A 581 15.67 10.20 10.34
CA ASP A 581 15.92 11.61 9.98
C ASP A 581 14.84 12.17 9.02
N TYR A 582 14.41 11.33 8.08
CA TYR A 582 13.35 11.66 7.13
C TYR A 582 11.99 11.91 7.81
N LEU A 583 11.57 11.04 8.73
CA LEU A 583 10.28 11.18 9.43
C LEU A 583 10.28 12.34 10.45
N ARG A 584 11.44 12.60 11.09
CA ARG A 584 11.61 13.81 11.90
C ARG A 584 11.55 15.07 11.06
N THR A 585 12.13 15.04 9.86
CA THR A 585 12.01 16.16 8.90
C THR A 585 10.57 16.36 8.47
N TRP A 586 9.80 15.30 8.17
CA TRP A 586 8.37 15.40 7.89
C TRP A 586 7.61 16.14 9.00
N THR A 587 7.88 15.79 10.25
CA THR A 587 7.26 16.45 11.41
C THR A 587 7.70 17.92 11.51
N ALA A 588 8.98 18.20 11.29
CA ALA A 588 9.54 19.56 11.36
C ALA A 588 9.02 20.49 10.27
N GLU A 589 8.70 19.97 9.08
CA GLU A 589 8.10 20.73 7.97
C GLU A 589 6.57 20.85 8.10
N GLY A 590 6.00 20.48 9.26
CA GLY A 590 4.58 20.65 9.57
C GLY A 590 3.65 19.65 8.89
N GLY A 591 4.17 18.46 8.58
CA GLY A 591 3.36 17.34 8.10
C GLY A 591 2.54 16.70 9.22
N GLU A 592 1.29 16.34 8.91
CA GLU A 592 0.36 15.74 9.89
C GLU A 592 0.31 14.22 9.77
N LEU A 593 -0.57 13.67 8.91
CA LEU A 593 -0.62 12.24 8.61
C LEU A 593 0.46 11.87 7.59
N PHE A 594 1.26 10.87 7.92
CA PHE A 594 2.23 10.26 7.01
C PHE A 594 1.79 8.85 6.62
N VAL A 595 1.36 8.65 5.36
CA VAL A 595 1.14 7.30 4.83
C VAL A 595 2.45 6.78 4.25
N HIS A 596 3.03 5.77 4.88
CA HIS A 596 4.17 5.04 4.30
C HIS A 596 3.69 4.18 3.13
N PHE A 597 4.45 4.13 2.03
CA PHE A 597 3.97 3.53 0.78
C PHE A 597 3.39 2.12 0.96
N ALA A 598 4.01 1.22 1.72
CA ALA A 598 3.43 -0.09 1.99
C ALA A 598 3.96 -0.64 3.31
N GLY A 599 3.06 -1.05 4.20
CA GLY A 599 3.44 -1.66 5.47
C GLY A 599 3.93 -3.08 5.27
N LEU A 600 3.38 -3.75 4.26
CA LEU A 600 3.64 -5.14 3.94
C LEU A 600 3.70 -5.34 2.43
N GLN A 601 4.89 -5.52 1.88
CA GLN A 601 5.07 -5.79 0.46
C GLN A 601 6.43 -6.39 0.23
N ARG A 602 6.51 -7.49 -0.53
CA ARG A 602 7.79 -8.11 -0.86
C ARG A 602 8.68 -7.14 -1.62
N ASN A 603 9.99 -7.28 -1.46
CA ASN A 603 10.93 -6.48 -2.24
C ASN A 603 10.81 -6.82 -3.73
N SER A 604 10.76 -5.80 -4.57
CA SER A 604 10.94 -5.92 -6.00
C SER A 604 12.20 -5.17 -6.41
N GLY A 605 13.09 -5.87 -7.12
CA GLY A 605 14.23 -5.23 -7.77
C GLY A 605 13.76 -4.32 -8.91
N GLN A 606 12.76 -4.74 -9.68
CA GLN A 606 12.29 -4.01 -10.86
C GLN A 606 11.43 -2.78 -10.52
N TYR A 607 10.45 -2.96 -9.62
CA TYR A 607 9.41 -1.96 -9.36
C TYR A 607 9.64 -1.18 -8.06
N GLY A 608 10.75 -1.42 -7.36
CA GLY A 608 11.08 -0.82 -6.08
C GLY A 608 10.73 -1.71 -4.88
N SER A 609 11.47 -1.49 -3.79
CA SER A 609 11.36 -2.26 -2.54
C SER A 609 10.67 -1.44 -1.46
N TRP A 610 9.35 -1.31 -1.54
CA TRP A 610 8.62 -0.32 -0.74
C TRP A 610 8.28 -0.77 0.68
N GLY A 611 7.91 -2.03 0.86
CA GLY A 611 7.39 -2.60 2.11
C GLY A 611 8.20 -2.26 3.35
N ALA A 612 7.56 -1.78 4.42
CA ALA A 612 8.17 -1.65 5.74
C ALA A 612 8.61 -3.03 6.26
N LYS A 613 7.77 -4.04 5.98
CA LYS A 613 8.08 -5.46 6.01
C LYS A 613 7.82 -6.12 4.66
N GLU A 614 8.52 -7.21 4.41
CA GLU A 614 8.48 -7.96 3.15
C GLU A 614 7.39 -9.04 3.13
N PHE A 615 7.00 -9.59 4.29
CA PHE A 615 5.97 -10.62 4.42
C PHE A 615 5.40 -10.68 5.85
N ALA A 616 4.19 -11.21 6.00
CA ALA A 616 3.51 -11.32 7.29
C ALA A 616 4.28 -12.25 8.23
N GLY A 617 4.57 -11.79 9.45
CA GLY A 617 5.39 -12.55 10.39
C GLY A 617 6.90 -12.40 10.17
N GLN A 618 7.36 -11.49 9.30
CA GLN A 618 8.76 -11.09 9.27
C GLN A 618 9.18 -10.57 10.66
N PRO A 619 10.29 -11.07 11.25
CA PRO A 619 10.78 -10.56 12.53
C PRO A 619 11.11 -9.06 12.48
N ASP A 620 10.58 -8.28 13.41
CA ASP A 620 10.76 -6.82 13.49
C ASP A 620 12.23 -6.40 13.44
N ALA A 621 13.10 -7.15 14.11
CA ALA A 621 14.54 -6.88 14.16
C ALA A 621 15.24 -6.96 12.78
N SER A 622 14.59 -7.60 11.79
CA SER A 622 15.09 -7.69 10.42
C SER A 622 14.48 -6.67 9.46
N ALA A 623 13.61 -5.78 9.95
CA ALA A 623 12.85 -4.83 9.15
C ALA A 623 13.22 -3.38 9.54
N PRO A 624 14.35 -2.84 9.05
CA PRO A 624 14.88 -1.54 9.50
C PRO A 624 13.91 -0.37 9.27
N LYS A 625 13.19 -0.38 8.14
CA LYS A 625 12.15 0.63 7.82
C LYS A 625 10.98 0.56 8.81
N TYR A 626 10.47 -0.65 9.10
CA TYR A 626 9.43 -0.84 10.11
C TYR A 626 9.86 -0.31 11.47
N LEU A 627 11.07 -0.65 11.93
CA LEU A 627 11.59 -0.16 13.21
C LEU A 627 11.64 1.36 13.29
N ALA A 628 12.08 2.05 12.23
CA ALA A 628 12.10 3.51 12.17
C ALA A 628 10.69 4.12 12.26
N LEU A 629 9.73 3.56 11.51
CA LEU A 629 8.33 3.99 11.57
C LEU A 629 7.73 3.82 12.99
N ARG A 630 8.05 2.71 13.67
CA ARG A 630 7.60 2.46 15.05
C ARG A 630 8.24 3.41 16.05
N ARG A 631 9.54 3.70 15.91
CA ARG A 631 10.23 4.69 16.75
C ARG A 631 9.60 6.07 16.59
N TRP A 632 9.40 6.51 15.36
CA TRP A 632 8.78 7.81 15.08
C TRP A 632 7.36 7.90 15.66
N GLN A 633 6.53 6.88 15.47
CA GLN A 633 5.19 6.83 16.07
C GLN A 633 5.24 6.92 17.61
N ALA A 634 6.17 6.19 18.25
CA ALA A 634 6.36 6.27 19.70
C ALA A 634 6.82 7.66 20.17
N GLU A 635 7.70 8.33 19.42
CA GLU A 635 8.13 9.72 19.70
C GLU A 635 6.92 10.68 19.68
N LEU A 636 6.03 10.55 18.70
CA LEU A 636 4.82 11.38 18.59
C LEU A 636 3.82 11.13 19.72
N ASP A 637 3.62 9.87 20.12
CA ASP A 637 2.69 9.53 21.20
C ASP A 637 3.16 10.12 22.54
N VAL A 638 4.47 10.14 22.79
CA VAL A 638 5.05 10.80 23.96
C VAL A 638 4.79 12.32 23.92
N ILE A 639 5.04 12.97 22.77
CA ILE A 639 4.80 14.42 22.60
C ILE A 639 3.34 14.78 22.88
N ARG A 640 2.39 13.97 22.39
CA ARG A 640 0.95 14.17 22.59
C ARG A 640 0.51 14.03 24.03
N VAL A 641 1.03 13.02 24.75
CA VAL A 641 0.72 12.84 26.18
C VAL A 641 1.18 14.07 26.97
N PHE A 642 2.35 14.62 26.67
CA PHE A 642 2.82 15.84 27.30
C PHE A 642 1.96 17.06 26.96
N ALA A 643 1.62 17.28 25.70
CA ALA A 643 0.77 18.40 25.28
C ALA A 643 -0.59 18.40 26.01
N ASN A 644 -1.27 17.24 26.05
CA ASN A 644 -2.56 17.09 26.71
C ASN A 644 -2.48 17.19 28.25
N GLY A 645 -1.33 16.83 28.83
CA GLY A 645 -1.07 16.95 30.27
C GLY A 645 -0.93 18.40 30.75
N PHE A 646 -0.57 19.33 29.86
CA PHE A 646 -0.50 20.77 30.17
C PHE A 646 -1.85 21.48 30.02
N GLU A 647 -2.73 21.03 29.13
CA GLU A 647 -4.08 21.62 28.98
C GLU A 647 -5.03 21.21 30.13
N SER A 648 -4.75 20.11 30.81
CA SER A 648 -5.61 19.55 31.87
C SER A 648 -5.25 19.98 33.30
N ASN A 649 -4.27 20.88 33.48
CA ASN A 649 -3.90 21.39 34.80
C ASN A 649 -3.62 22.91 34.75
N PRO A 650 -4.63 23.77 35.02
CA PRO A 650 -4.48 25.23 34.99
C PRO A 650 -3.57 25.80 36.07
#